data_AF-A0A1Q5FZH6-F1
#
_entry.id   AF-A0A1Q5FZH6-F1
#
_cell.length_a   1.000
_cell.length_b   1.000
_cell.length_c   1.000
_cell.angle_alpha   90.00
_cell.angle_beta   90.00
_cell.angle_gamma   90.00
#
_symmetry.space_group_name_H-M   'P 1'
#
loop_
_entity.id
_entity.type
_entity.pdbx_description
1 polymer ?
#
loop_
_entity_poly.entity_id
_entity_poly.type
_entity_poly.pdbx_seq_one_letter_code
_entity_poly.pdbx_strand_id
1 'polypeptide(L)'
;MEIQDKRVSAAQIASVGGTELLTAARTALAGSREELEIFLSWGWEAPMRQDERVQVAQVISAGGPAVQDAGRAALAGSADDVAAFLEEGQFAQRKQDERVQLVQVLSVGGTNVRAAGRLALNGTAENIREFLEVGQFVARAKDQEHATVAQLAALAQEAGRQAAKETVAAKSESDKAVKAAELAKRAALTAAEEAGKAKDDTAAAARAAGRAAKAASQAASAAQTAINASHAANNSARVAASAASQAAAAAAGAAQAASNARNAAADAAVDKNNAAAARTAAEKARDAGKGAELAADASDQAVIAAEAAADAADSAISAGANADIAANAATTAGNLAGQASAAGAEARAAAAAAKRHATEANRAATAARNLARKAAAAAKEAGAAARSAAAHAKNASAAADEAADQAHDAAQAAARSTTHANAATVAATAASSAVAKAQEIYTLAREVETEELLGRTNAGLERAADHKAAEEARLAASDAFEQAVKDRDTERDRLVAVAAEPGADLATVAAQGRELAVLVMKNGTAWGRAATEAALGGPDEVVIDYLRTGWKTAKEQDDRSYVERLAEESTTKAVRDAAETALDGDAAAITEFIKNGQYQAGAPDMRVAIVQTIDGAGPILAEAGRTALATNDPKKFSVFLTDTQHTARTQDERVRAAQLLSSGGPEVKSAARIALAGSPQTLHAFITTGQYKKQRQDLLNTTHTAQVQKLIADAAKIAATAQQNAQTAQKVAATARKAAAEANEWAEKAKASADKAKGYAAEAAQHAKDAEASAASAAASAKTAANAAKSADIAATDAASSAADATLSSEMAQVHASSAWLSADQARQSAIAAGKDAAEALKASTEAFTVAVTKKRQEEEARRKAAVEDKEKNEDGRRARELYRCGQGIVPCDPYEYTRWCMQSPVNCQILENGREIGAALDKSMEITKELAGLGQLEACLQDKNFASCAILVGEVLVGAKVKALKKAYDSLKLLKRGCKVASKSTPRTASSMSADLPCGAHSVPGFPRDASKIKSGPGDCQACAERIRDNLGDGKVVRFSPPVRYFGKYRGQSTENWDNGYHVVVVLNGRVYDAFTPKAGESIAEYKSRWEYGDVINFGF
;
A
#
# COMPACT_ATOMS: atom_id res chain seq x y z
N MET A 1 -15.05 -46.10 89.31
CA MET A 1 -15.01 -44.68 88.93
C MET A 1 -13.55 -44.36 88.61
N GLU A 2 -12.95 -43.29 89.13
CA GLU A 2 -11.61 -42.74 88.87
C GLU A 2 -10.90 -43.19 87.57
N ILE A 3 -10.36 -44.41 87.49
CA ILE A 3 -9.69 -44.94 86.28
C ILE A 3 -10.61 -45.00 85.06
N GLN A 4 -11.89 -45.34 85.22
CA GLN A 4 -12.82 -45.36 84.08
C GLN A 4 -13.19 -43.95 83.63
N ASP A 5 -13.32 -43.01 84.57
CA ASP A 5 -13.62 -41.61 84.27
C ASP A 5 -12.43 -40.97 83.54
N LYS A 6 -11.21 -41.26 84.01
CA LYS A 6 -9.94 -40.96 83.32
C LYS A 6 -9.87 -41.56 81.91
N ARG A 7 -10.35 -42.80 81.71
CA ARG A 7 -10.45 -43.40 80.36
C ARG A 7 -11.48 -42.70 79.47
N VAL A 8 -12.61 -42.24 80.01
CA VAL A 8 -13.58 -41.44 79.26
C VAL A 8 -12.99 -40.08 78.88
N SER A 9 -12.32 -39.39 79.81
CA SER A 9 -11.63 -38.12 79.52
C SER A 9 -10.56 -38.28 78.43
N ALA A 10 -9.79 -39.37 78.45
CA ALA A 10 -8.77 -39.62 77.43
C ALA A 10 -9.38 -39.90 76.06
N ALA A 11 -10.52 -40.60 76.00
CA ALA A 11 -11.29 -40.82 74.78
C ALA A 11 -11.99 -39.54 74.26
N GLN A 12 -12.39 -38.62 75.15
CA GLN A 12 -12.94 -37.32 74.79
C GLN A 12 -11.86 -36.41 74.19
N ILE A 13 -10.68 -36.32 74.82
CA ILE A 13 -9.52 -35.62 74.26
C ILE A 13 -9.13 -36.23 72.90
N ALA A 14 -9.12 -37.57 72.78
CA ALA A 14 -8.88 -38.25 71.50
C ALA A 14 -9.89 -37.92 70.37
N SER A 15 -11.08 -37.41 70.71
CA SER A 15 -12.16 -37.16 69.75
C SER A 15 -12.13 -35.77 69.11
N VAL A 16 -11.31 -34.85 69.62
CA VAL A 16 -11.17 -33.48 69.10
C VAL A 16 -9.89 -33.24 68.29
N GLY A 17 -8.91 -34.15 68.37
CA GLY A 17 -7.70 -34.11 67.55
C GLY A 17 -7.72 -35.07 66.36
N GLY A 18 -6.56 -35.25 65.74
CA GLY A 18 -6.37 -36.07 64.54
C GLY A 18 -5.80 -37.45 64.85
N THR A 19 -4.87 -37.89 64.00
CA THR A 19 -4.33 -39.26 64.04
C THR A 19 -3.26 -39.43 65.12
N GLU A 20 -2.47 -38.39 65.38
CA GLU A 20 -1.41 -38.44 66.41
C GLU A 20 -2.04 -38.46 67.81
N LEU A 21 -3.01 -37.56 68.07
CA LEU A 21 -3.71 -37.50 69.36
C LEU A 21 -4.52 -38.77 69.63
N LEU A 22 -5.22 -39.30 68.63
CA LEU A 22 -5.92 -40.57 68.75
C LEU A 22 -4.97 -41.76 69.01
N THR A 23 -3.75 -41.72 68.48
CA THR A 23 -2.73 -42.77 68.69
C THR A 23 -2.11 -42.67 70.08
N ALA A 24 -1.78 -41.47 70.54
CA ALA A 24 -1.30 -41.22 71.90
C ALA A 24 -2.36 -41.62 72.95
N ALA A 25 -3.62 -41.22 72.75
CA ALA A 25 -4.73 -41.61 73.62
C ALA A 25 -4.94 -43.13 73.65
N ARG A 26 -4.92 -43.81 72.50
CA ARG A 26 -5.03 -45.29 72.44
C ARG A 26 -3.91 -45.98 73.20
N THR A 27 -2.69 -45.44 73.12
CA THR A 27 -1.53 -45.95 73.86
C THR A 27 -1.76 -45.79 75.37
N ALA A 28 -2.16 -44.61 75.81
CA ALA A 28 -2.46 -44.32 77.22
C ALA A 28 -3.67 -45.12 77.79
N LEU A 29 -4.69 -45.36 76.97
CA LEU A 29 -5.86 -46.18 77.34
C LEU A 29 -5.50 -47.66 77.53
N ALA A 30 -4.56 -48.17 76.73
CA ALA A 30 -4.06 -49.55 76.77
C ALA A 30 -2.95 -49.76 77.82
N GLY A 31 -2.25 -48.69 78.22
CA GLY A 31 -1.18 -48.70 79.21
C GLY A 31 -1.65 -48.76 80.67
N SER A 32 -0.71 -48.46 81.56
CA SER A 32 -0.89 -48.39 83.00
C SER A 32 -1.72 -47.17 83.43
N ARG A 33 -2.12 -47.15 84.71
CA ARG A 33 -2.77 -45.99 85.34
C ARG A 33 -1.93 -44.72 85.22
N GLU A 34 -0.61 -44.85 85.38
CA GLU A 34 0.33 -43.74 85.38
C GLU A 34 0.51 -43.15 83.98
N GLU A 35 0.59 -44.00 82.94
CA GLU A 35 0.60 -43.55 81.53
C GLU A 35 -0.70 -42.84 81.13
N LEU A 36 -1.85 -43.29 81.65
CA LEU A 36 -3.14 -42.63 81.45
C LEU A 36 -3.19 -41.25 82.16
N GLU A 37 -2.67 -41.15 83.38
CA GLU A 37 -2.61 -39.90 84.15
C GLU A 37 -1.61 -38.89 83.54
N ILE A 38 -0.49 -39.37 82.98
CA ILE A 38 0.47 -38.57 82.20
C ILE A 38 -0.19 -38.06 80.91
N PHE A 39 -0.89 -38.92 80.16
CA PHE A 39 -1.59 -38.50 78.95
C PHE A 39 -2.61 -37.40 79.22
N LEU A 40 -3.43 -37.57 80.27
CA LEU A 40 -4.50 -36.62 80.63
C LEU A 40 -3.97 -35.28 81.14
N SER A 41 -2.81 -35.25 81.81
CA SER A 41 -2.28 -34.03 82.40
C SER A 41 -1.56 -33.13 81.39
N TRP A 42 -0.72 -33.71 80.52
CA TRP A 42 0.04 -32.94 79.51
C TRP A 42 0.46 -33.77 78.28
N GLY A 43 0.46 -35.10 78.35
CA GLY A 43 0.88 -35.97 77.25
C GLY A 43 0.00 -35.89 76.00
N TRP A 44 -1.20 -35.31 76.11
CA TRP A 44 -2.10 -35.02 74.99
C TRP A 44 -1.67 -33.82 74.14
N GLU A 45 -0.97 -32.83 74.71
CA GLU A 45 -0.75 -31.54 74.03
C GLU A 45 0.16 -31.65 72.80
N ALA A 46 1.27 -32.39 72.91
CA ALA A 46 2.24 -32.49 71.82
C ALA A 46 1.70 -33.25 70.59
N PRO A 47 0.95 -34.37 70.75
CA PRO A 47 0.16 -34.96 69.67
C PRO A 47 -0.87 -34.01 69.07
N MET A 48 -1.64 -33.27 69.88
CA MET A 48 -2.63 -32.32 69.38
C MET A 48 -2.00 -31.21 68.53
N ARG A 49 -0.93 -30.58 69.03
CA ARG A 49 -0.15 -29.57 68.28
C ARG A 49 0.44 -30.11 66.97
N GLN A 50 0.69 -31.42 66.87
CA GLN A 50 1.14 -32.04 65.62
C GLN A 50 -0.02 -32.25 64.64
N ASP A 51 -1.19 -32.69 65.10
CA ASP A 51 -2.40 -32.81 64.26
C ASP A 51 -2.88 -31.44 63.74
N GLU A 52 -2.86 -30.39 64.57
CA GLU A 52 -3.16 -29.01 64.18
C GLU A 52 -2.22 -28.52 63.07
N ARG A 53 -0.91 -28.80 63.19
CA ARG A 53 0.09 -28.46 62.16
C ARG A 53 -0.10 -29.29 60.88
N VAL A 54 -0.61 -30.52 60.97
CA VAL A 54 -1.08 -31.29 59.80
C VAL A 54 -2.32 -30.66 59.17
N GLN A 55 -3.29 -30.19 59.98
CA GLN A 55 -4.47 -29.48 59.48
C GLN A 55 -4.10 -28.17 58.77
N VAL A 56 -3.16 -27.39 59.31
CA VAL A 56 -2.61 -26.20 58.64
C VAL A 56 -1.90 -26.59 57.34
N ALA A 57 -1.12 -27.68 57.32
CA ALA A 57 -0.49 -28.16 56.08
C ALA A 57 -1.54 -28.55 55.00
N GLN A 58 -2.69 -29.10 55.39
CA GLN A 58 -3.81 -29.36 54.48
C GLN A 58 -4.48 -28.07 53.99
N VAL A 59 -4.69 -27.09 54.88
CA VAL A 59 -5.24 -25.77 54.52
C VAL A 59 -4.30 -24.98 53.60
N ILE A 60 -2.98 -25.08 53.78
CA ILE A 60 -1.97 -24.58 52.82
C ILE A 60 -2.12 -25.31 51.47
N SER A 61 -2.16 -26.65 51.47
CA SER A 61 -2.24 -27.45 50.24
C SER A 61 -3.49 -27.14 49.38
N ALA A 62 -4.60 -26.75 50.01
CA ALA A 62 -5.83 -26.34 49.33
C ALA A 62 -6.03 -24.81 49.21
N GLY A 63 -5.12 -24.01 49.77
CA GLY A 63 -5.28 -22.56 49.91
C GLY A 63 -4.81 -21.76 48.70
N GLY A 64 -5.38 -20.56 48.54
CA GLY A 64 -4.82 -19.52 47.68
C GLY A 64 -3.51 -18.93 48.27
N PRO A 65 -2.76 -18.10 47.52
CA PRO A 65 -1.47 -17.59 47.96
C PRO A 65 -1.49 -16.91 49.34
N ALA A 66 -2.49 -16.08 49.64
CA ALA A 66 -2.57 -15.42 50.94
C ALA A 66 -2.85 -16.41 52.09
N VAL A 67 -3.73 -17.39 51.87
CA VAL A 67 -3.96 -18.50 52.82
C VAL A 67 -2.69 -19.34 53.02
N GLN A 68 -1.94 -19.61 51.94
CA GLN A 68 -0.71 -20.39 52.00
C GLN A 68 0.42 -19.71 52.75
N ASP A 69 0.66 -18.42 52.50
CA ASP A 69 1.75 -17.69 53.14
C ASP A 69 1.44 -17.42 54.62
N ALA A 70 0.18 -17.11 54.96
CA ALA A 70 -0.26 -17.03 56.35
C ALA A 70 -0.15 -18.38 57.08
N GLY A 71 -0.53 -19.50 56.43
CA GLY A 71 -0.37 -20.83 57.01
C GLY A 71 1.10 -21.24 57.18
N ARG A 72 1.97 -20.88 56.23
CA ARG A 72 3.42 -21.10 56.34
C ARG A 72 4.05 -20.28 57.47
N ALA A 73 3.59 -19.04 57.68
CA ALA A 73 3.99 -18.22 58.82
C ALA A 73 3.53 -18.85 60.15
N ALA A 74 2.27 -19.29 60.23
CA ALA A 74 1.73 -20.00 61.39
C ALA A 74 2.51 -21.27 61.74
N LEU A 75 2.85 -22.11 60.75
CA LEU A 75 3.69 -23.30 60.97
C LEU A 75 5.11 -22.99 61.45
N ALA A 76 5.63 -21.79 61.19
CA ALA A 76 6.95 -21.33 61.64
C ALA A 76 6.90 -20.59 62.99
N GLY A 77 5.70 -20.30 63.51
CA GLY A 77 5.46 -19.63 64.78
C GLY A 77 5.22 -20.57 65.96
N SER A 78 4.46 -20.06 66.93
CA SER A 78 4.00 -20.75 68.14
C SER A 78 2.78 -21.66 67.87
N ALA A 79 2.32 -22.37 68.90
CA ALA A 79 1.04 -23.08 68.83
C ALA A 79 -0.15 -22.12 68.66
N ASP A 80 -0.08 -20.94 69.29
CA ASP A 80 -1.13 -19.93 69.25
C ASP A 80 -1.27 -19.33 67.82
N ASP A 81 -0.16 -19.18 67.09
CA ASP A 81 -0.16 -18.78 65.67
C ASP A 81 -0.84 -19.83 64.78
N VAL A 82 -0.66 -21.13 65.07
CA VAL A 82 -1.32 -22.25 64.39
C VAL A 82 -2.82 -22.24 64.65
N ALA A 83 -3.24 -22.07 65.91
CA ALA A 83 -4.64 -22.00 66.31
C ALA A 83 -5.36 -20.78 65.69
N ALA A 84 -4.80 -19.58 65.83
CA ALA A 84 -5.38 -18.34 65.29
C ALA A 84 -5.52 -18.37 63.75
N PHE A 85 -4.59 -19.03 63.05
CA PHE A 85 -4.72 -19.25 61.61
C PHE A 85 -5.84 -20.23 61.25
N LEU A 86 -6.03 -21.31 62.02
CA LEU A 86 -7.11 -22.28 61.79
C LEU A 86 -8.49 -21.69 62.07
N GLU A 87 -8.64 -20.91 63.15
CA GLU A 87 -9.91 -20.35 63.60
C GLU A 87 -10.39 -19.18 62.73
N GLU A 88 -9.56 -18.15 62.54
CA GLU A 88 -9.97 -16.94 61.80
C GLU A 88 -9.11 -16.68 60.55
N GLY A 89 -7.78 -16.84 60.67
CA GLY A 89 -6.81 -16.37 59.69
C GLY A 89 -7.06 -16.92 58.28
N GLN A 90 -7.30 -18.23 58.15
CA GLN A 90 -7.58 -18.87 56.87
C GLN A 90 -8.84 -18.31 56.18
N PHE A 91 -9.86 -17.86 56.92
CA PHE A 91 -11.11 -17.36 56.36
C PHE A 91 -11.00 -15.87 55.99
N ALA A 92 -10.24 -15.10 56.77
CA ALA A 92 -9.88 -13.73 56.43
C ALA A 92 -9.04 -13.67 55.14
N GLN A 93 -7.99 -14.49 55.04
CA GLN A 93 -7.15 -14.52 53.84
C GLN A 93 -7.87 -15.09 52.62
N ARG A 94 -8.73 -16.11 52.77
CA ARG A 94 -9.54 -16.63 51.66
C ARG A 94 -10.44 -15.56 51.04
N LYS A 95 -11.05 -14.69 51.85
CA LYS A 95 -11.83 -13.53 51.35
C LYS A 95 -10.96 -12.52 50.58
N GLN A 96 -9.67 -12.40 50.89
CA GLN A 96 -8.73 -11.58 50.12
C GLN A 96 -8.33 -12.26 48.80
N ASP A 97 -7.93 -13.54 48.85
CA ASP A 97 -7.62 -14.37 47.67
C ASP A 97 -8.81 -14.34 46.67
N GLU A 98 -10.06 -14.48 47.15
CA GLU A 98 -11.27 -14.43 46.32
C GLU A 98 -11.55 -13.03 45.74
N ARG A 99 -11.32 -11.94 46.49
CA ARG A 99 -11.43 -10.57 45.96
C ARG A 99 -10.36 -10.30 44.90
N VAL A 100 -9.14 -10.78 45.12
CA VAL A 100 -8.03 -10.72 44.15
C VAL A 100 -8.35 -11.55 42.91
N GLN A 101 -8.85 -12.78 43.07
CA GLN A 101 -9.26 -13.66 41.98
C GLN A 101 -10.40 -13.04 41.16
N LEU A 102 -11.39 -12.42 41.80
CA LEU A 102 -12.45 -11.67 41.12
C LEU A 102 -11.88 -10.48 40.33
N VAL A 103 -10.95 -9.71 40.88
CA VAL A 103 -10.30 -8.60 40.16
C VAL A 103 -9.43 -9.11 39.00
N GLN A 104 -8.74 -10.24 39.16
CA GLN A 104 -8.02 -10.91 38.07
C GLN A 104 -8.98 -11.32 36.94
N VAL A 105 -10.08 -12.02 37.27
CA VAL A 105 -11.14 -12.41 36.33
C VAL A 105 -11.78 -11.20 35.65
N LEU A 106 -11.98 -10.09 36.37
CA LEU A 106 -12.48 -8.82 35.82
C LEU A 106 -11.50 -8.15 34.86
N SER A 107 -10.18 -8.29 35.09
CA SER A 107 -9.16 -7.65 34.27
C SER A 107 -8.96 -8.31 32.91
N VAL A 108 -9.08 -9.64 32.83
CA VAL A 108 -9.01 -10.41 31.58
C VAL A 108 -10.39 -10.72 30.96
N GLY A 109 -11.46 -10.58 31.76
CA GLY A 109 -12.83 -10.86 31.35
C GLY A 109 -13.38 -9.90 30.31
N GLY A 110 -14.31 -10.39 29.48
CA GLY A 110 -15.02 -9.58 28.50
C GLY A 110 -16.08 -8.66 29.11
N THR A 111 -17.01 -8.14 28.30
CA THR A 111 -17.96 -7.11 28.73
C THR A 111 -19.04 -7.67 29.65
N ASN A 112 -19.53 -8.88 29.40
CA ASN A 112 -20.46 -9.58 30.28
C ASN A 112 -19.78 -10.02 31.58
N VAL A 113 -18.56 -10.57 31.53
CA VAL A 113 -17.77 -10.91 32.73
C VAL A 113 -17.52 -9.66 33.57
N ARG A 114 -17.22 -8.51 32.95
CA ARG A 114 -17.06 -7.23 33.65
C ARG A 114 -18.38 -6.68 34.22
N ALA A 115 -19.51 -6.85 33.54
CA ALA A 115 -20.81 -6.43 34.06
C ALA A 115 -21.26 -7.28 35.26
N ALA A 116 -21.24 -8.60 35.11
CA ALA A 116 -21.62 -9.55 36.16
C ALA A 116 -20.64 -9.53 37.34
N GLY A 117 -19.33 -9.46 37.08
CA GLY A 117 -18.30 -9.39 38.13
C GLY A 117 -18.31 -8.07 38.90
N ARG A 118 -18.69 -6.94 38.27
CA ARG A 118 -18.93 -5.67 39.00
C ARG A 118 -20.19 -5.75 39.88
N LEU A 119 -21.23 -6.43 39.41
CA LEU A 119 -22.42 -6.71 40.23
C LEU A 119 -22.11 -7.61 41.43
N ALA A 120 -21.20 -8.57 41.27
CA ALA A 120 -20.68 -9.43 42.35
C ALA A 120 -19.74 -8.68 43.32
N LEU A 121 -18.82 -7.85 42.80
CA LEU A 121 -17.87 -7.05 43.61
C LEU A 121 -18.58 -6.04 44.51
N ASN A 122 -19.72 -5.52 44.06
CA ASN A 122 -20.63 -4.64 44.82
C ASN A 122 -21.62 -5.45 45.70
N GLY A 123 -21.39 -6.75 45.91
CA GLY A 123 -22.19 -7.65 46.74
C GLY A 123 -21.46 -8.10 48.02
N THR A 124 -21.95 -9.17 48.63
CA THR A 124 -21.29 -9.83 49.78
C THR A 124 -20.23 -10.84 49.30
N ALA A 125 -19.45 -11.42 50.21
CA ALA A 125 -18.47 -12.45 49.86
C ALA A 125 -19.10 -13.66 49.15
N GLU A 126 -20.36 -14.00 49.45
CA GLU A 126 -21.13 -15.08 48.84
C GLU A 126 -21.54 -14.75 47.40
N ASN A 127 -21.70 -13.45 47.09
CA ASN A 127 -21.96 -12.98 45.71
C ASN A 127 -20.65 -13.03 44.89
N ILE A 128 -19.51 -12.77 45.53
CA ILE A 128 -18.17 -12.98 44.94
C ILE A 128 -17.94 -14.47 44.68
N ARG A 129 -18.28 -15.35 45.64
CA ARG A 129 -18.14 -16.80 45.53
C ARG A 129 -19.04 -17.41 44.45
N GLU A 130 -20.33 -17.08 44.41
CA GLU A 130 -21.27 -17.54 43.36
C GLU A 130 -20.80 -17.12 41.95
N PHE A 131 -20.22 -15.92 41.84
CA PHE A 131 -19.60 -15.49 40.59
C PHE A 131 -18.32 -16.28 40.27
N LEU A 132 -17.43 -16.52 41.23
CA LEU A 132 -16.20 -17.29 40.97
C LEU A 132 -16.46 -18.76 40.66
N GLU A 133 -17.44 -19.37 41.31
CA GLU A 133 -17.85 -20.77 41.11
C GLU A 133 -18.66 -20.96 39.82
N VAL A 134 -19.55 -20.03 39.49
CA VAL A 134 -20.55 -20.21 38.42
C VAL A 134 -20.71 -18.98 37.53
N GLY A 135 -21.02 -17.82 38.09
CA GLY A 135 -21.42 -16.62 37.33
C GLY A 135 -20.38 -16.12 36.33
N GLN A 136 -19.08 -16.35 36.58
CA GLN A 136 -18.00 -16.02 35.65
C GLN A 136 -18.02 -16.91 34.42
N PHE A 137 -18.44 -18.18 34.53
CA PHE A 137 -18.47 -19.11 33.41
C PHE A 137 -19.67 -18.81 32.50
N VAL A 138 -20.83 -18.52 33.08
CA VAL A 138 -22.01 -18.00 32.35
C VAL A 138 -21.66 -16.70 31.62
N ALA A 139 -20.99 -15.77 32.29
CA ALA A 139 -20.61 -14.50 31.69
C ALA A 139 -19.50 -14.65 30.63
N ARG A 140 -18.54 -15.57 30.81
CA ARG A 140 -17.54 -15.95 29.79
C ARG A 140 -18.22 -16.58 28.57
N ALA A 141 -19.23 -17.41 28.76
CA ALA A 141 -20.01 -18.00 27.66
C ALA A 141 -20.73 -16.91 26.85
N LYS A 142 -21.35 -15.92 27.51
CA LYS A 142 -21.98 -14.76 26.87
C LYS A 142 -20.98 -13.88 26.12
N ASP A 143 -19.80 -13.64 26.69
CA ASP A 143 -18.72 -12.94 25.99
C ASP A 143 -18.17 -13.75 24.80
N GLN A 144 -18.10 -15.08 24.90
CA GLN A 144 -17.69 -15.95 23.79
C GLN A 144 -18.75 -16.02 22.68
N GLU A 145 -20.04 -16.09 23.01
CA GLU A 145 -21.15 -16.00 22.05
C GLU A 145 -21.10 -14.66 21.32
N HIS A 146 -21.06 -13.54 22.06
CA HIS A 146 -20.98 -12.20 21.46
C HIS A 146 -19.71 -12.05 20.62
N ALA A 147 -18.55 -12.52 21.08
CA ALA A 147 -17.31 -12.47 20.29
C ALA A 147 -17.40 -13.31 19.01
N THR A 148 -17.97 -14.51 19.08
CA THR A 148 -18.09 -15.42 17.92
C THR A 148 -19.12 -14.89 16.91
N VAL A 149 -20.27 -14.41 17.37
CA VAL A 149 -21.28 -13.77 16.51
C VAL A 149 -20.75 -12.46 15.93
N ALA A 150 -20.00 -11.65 16.69
CA ALA A 150 -19.35 -10.45 16.15
C ALA A 150 -18.26 -10.78 15.11
N GLN A 151 -17.50 -11.87 15.30
CA GLN A 151 -16.54 -12.36 14.29
C GLN A 151 -17.25 -12.84 13.01
N LEU A 152 -18.38 -13.55 13.14
CA LEU A 152 -19.20 -13.98 11.99
C LEU A 152 -19.87 -12.78 11.28
N ALA A 153 -20.33 -11.78 12.04
CA ALA A 153 -20.85 -10.53 11.49
C ALA A 153 -19.77 -9.72 10.76
N ALA A 154 -18.55 -9.65 11.31
CA ALA A 154 -17.40 -9.03 10.67
C ALA A 154 -16.94 -9.79 9.41
N LEU A 155 -17.00 -11.13 9.43
CA LEU A 155 -16.76 -11.97 8.25
C LEU A 155 -17.82 -11.72 7.17
N ALA A 156 -19.10 -11.65 7.53
CA ALA A 156 -20.17 -11.26 6.61
C ALA A 156 -19.99 -9.83 6.06
N GLN A 157 -19.47 -8.91 6.88
CA GLN A 157 -19.15 -7.53 6.46
C GLN A 157 -17.97 -7.48 5.49
N GLU A 158 -16.89 -8.22 5.72
CA GLU A 158 -15.74 -8.31 4.81
C GLU A 158 -16.13 -9.01 3.51
N ALA A 159 -16.84 -10.14 3.59
CA ALA A 159 -17.36 -10.86 2.44
C ALA A 159 -18.36 -10.01 1.62
N GLY A 160 -19.20 -9.22 2.28
CA GLY A 160 -20.07 -8.24 1.62
C GLY A 160 -19.32 -7.09 0.94
N ARG A 161 -18.27 -6.56 1.58
CA ARG A 161 -17.38 -5.54 0.98
C ARG A 161 -16.61 -6.10 -0.22
N GLN A 162 -16.12 -7.33 -0.14
CA GLN A 162 -15.46 -8.01 -1.25
C GLN A 162 -16.46 -8.31 -2.38
N ALA A 163 -17.69 -8.78 -2.10
CA ALA A 163 -18.72 -8.97 -3.12
C ALA A 163 -19.06 -7.66 -3.86
N ALA A 164 -19.16 -6.54 -3.15
CA ALA A 164 -19.37 -5.22 -3.74
C ALA A 164 -18.19 -4.78 -4.62
N LYS A 165 -16.95 -4.95 -4.14
CA LYS A 165 -15.72 -4.63 -4.88
C LYS A 165 -15.58 -5.46 -6.17
N GLU A 166 -15.78 -6.77 -6.09
CA GLU A 166 -15.76 -7.64 -7.27
C GLU A 166 -16.90 -7.32 -8.24
N THR A 167 -18.06 -6.86 -7.75
CA THR A 167 -19.15 -6.36 -8.61
C THR A 167 -18.77 -5.06 -9.35
N VAL A 168 -18.00 -4.18 -8.72
CA VAL A 168 -17.45 -2.97 -9.38
C VAL A 168 -16.37 -3.34 -10.42
N ALA A 169 -15.51 -4.31 -10.13
CA ALA A 169 -14.53 -4.83 -11.09
C ALA A 169 -15.22 -5.51 -12.29
N ALA A 170 -16.26 -6.32 -12.05
CA ALA A 170 -17.06 -6.95 -13.10
C ALA A 170 -17.74 -5.93 -14.02
N LYS A 171 -18.23 -4.81 -13.46
CA LYS A 171 -18.75 -3.65 -14.23
C LYS A 171 -17.65 -3.03 -15.08
N SER A 172 -16.51 -2.63 -14.49
CA SER A 172 -15.42 -1.97 -15.23
C SER A 172 -14.88 -2.83 -16.39
N GLU A 173 -14.76 -4.15 -16.21
CA GLU A 173 -14.38 -5.05 -17.30
C GLU A 173 -15.52 -5.26 -18.33
N SER A 174 -16.79 -5.19 -17.92
CA SER A 174 -17.91 -5.17 -18.87
C SER A 174 -17.92 -3.90 -19.71
N ASP A 175 -17.65 -2.74 -19.11
CA ASP A 175 -17.59 -1.45 -19.81
C ASP A 175 -16.44 -1.43 -20.83
N LYS A 176 -15.30 -2.03 -20.50
CA LYS A 176 -14.18 -2.27 -21.44
C LYS A 176 -14.59 -3.19 -22.59
N ALA A 177 -15.28 -4.31 -22.31
CA ALA A 177 -15.74 -5.24 -23.35
C ALA A 177 -16.72 -4.57 -24.33
N VAL A 178 -17.67 -3.78 -23.81
CA VAL A 178 -18.59 -2.96 -24.61
C VAL A 178 -17.82 -1.92 -25.43
N LYS A 179 -16.82 -1.26 -24.84
CA LYS A 179 -16.07 -0.21 -25.55
C LYS A 179 -15.20 -0.76 -26.67
N ALA A 180 -14.53 -1.89 -26.46
CA ALA A 180 -13.76 -2.57 -27.49
C ALA A 180 -14.67 -3.05 -28.64
N ALA A 181 -15.89 -3.51 -28.36
CA ALA A 181 -16.89 -3.82 -29.38
C ALA A 181 -17.32 -2.61 -30.22
N GLU A 182 -17.46 -1.41 -29.62
CA GLU A 182 -17.66 -0.17 -30.40
C GLU A 182 -16.48 0.14 -31.32
N LEU A 183 -15.25 -0.07 -30.85
CA LEU A 183 -14.03 0.24 -31.61
C LEU A 183 -13.84 -0.74 -32.77
N ALA A 184 -14.01 -2.04 -32.53
CA ALA A 184 -14.03 -3.07 -33.58
C ALA A 184 -15.04 -2.73 -34.70
N LYS A 185 -16.25 -2.25 -34.33
CA LYS A 185 -17.26 -1.79 -35.28
C LYS A 185 -16.80 -0.58 -36.12
N ARG A 186 -16.14 0.41 -35.50
CA ARG A 186 -15.62 1.60 -36.23
C ARG A 186 -14.49 1.23 -37.18
N ALA A 187 -13.58 0.38 -36.74
CA ALA A 187 -12.48 -0.14 -37.55
C ALA A 187 -13.01 -0.94 -38.76
N ALA A 188 -14.01 -1.82 -38.54
CA ALA A 188 -14.68 -2.56 -39.61
C ALA A 188 -15.39 -1.67 -40.65
N LEU A 189 -16.03 -0.57 -40.22
CA LEU A 189 -16.62 0.40 -41.13
C LEU A 189 -15.55 1.17 -41.93
N THR A 190 -14.42 1.49 -41.31
CA THR A 190 -13.27 2.13 -41.98
C THR A 190 -12.68 1.20 -43.05
N ALA A 191 -12.51 -0.09 -42.74
CA ALA A 191 -12.05 -1.10 -43.70
C ALA A 191 -12.99 -1.23 -44.92
N ALA A 192 -14.31 -1.10 -44.70
CA ALA A 192 -15.30 -1.10 -45.78
C ALA A 192 -15.26 0.18 -46.64
N GLU A 193 -15.01 1.34 -46.03
CA GLU A 193 -14.88 2.63 -46.75
C GLU A 193 -13.63 2.65 -47.64
N GLU A 194 -12.48 2.25 -47.10
CA GLU A 194 -11.21 2.17 -47.85
C GLU A 194 -11.29 1.14 -49.00
N ALA A 195 -11.97 0.00 -48.78
CA ALA A 195 -12.25 -0.96 -49.85
C ALA A 195 -13.12 -0.37 -50.98
N GLY A 196 -14.00 0.58 -50.66
CA GLY A 196 -14.76 1.36 -51.65
C GLY A 196 -13.85 2.27 -52.48
N LYS A 197 -12.97 3.04 -51.84
CA LYS A 197 -12.04 3.96 -52.53
C LYS A 197 -11.08 3.20 -53.45
N ALA A 198 -10.53 2.06 -52.99
CA ALA A 198 -9.66 1.21 -53.80
C ALA A 198 -10.30 0.77 -55.13
N LYS A 199 -11.61 0.46 -55.12
CA LYS A 199 -12.39 0.09 -56.31
C LYS A 199 -12.50 1.24 -57.33
N ASP A 200 -12.77 2.45 -56.84
CA ASP A 200 -12.96 3.62 -57.71
C ASP A 200 -11.64 4.09 -58.34
N ASP A 201 -10.53 3.94 -57.62
CA ASP A 201 -9.16 4.09 -58.14
C ASP A 201 -8.82 3.02 -59.20
N THR A 202 -9.19 1.76 -59.00
CA THR A 202 -9.02 0.71 -60.04
C THR A 202 -9.74 1.11 -61.34
N ALA A 203 -10.97 1.62 -61.23
CA ALA A 203 -11.71 2.14 -62.38
C ALA A 203 -11.04 3.39 -62.98
N ALA A 204 -10.37 4.23 -62.19
CA ALA A 204 -9.58 5.36 -62.69
C ALA A 204 -8.32 4.90 -63.46
N ALA A 205 -7.61 3.90 -62.94
CA ALA A 205 -6.45 3.29 -63.59
C ALA A 205 -6.82 2.68 -64.95
N ALA A 206 -7.93 1.92 -65.02
CA ALA A 206 -8.45 1.37 -66.28
C ALA A 206 -8.74 2.47 -67.33
N ARG A 207 -9.45 3.54 -66.93
CA ARG A 207 -9.74 4.70 -67.80
C ARG A 207 -8.47 5.38 -68.30
N ALA A 208 -7.42 5.44 -67.48
CA ALA A 208 -6.15 6.05 -67.83
C ALA A 208 -5.30 5.17 -68.77
N ALA A 209 -5.25 3.85 -68.55
CA ALA A 209 -4.60 2.90 -69.46
C ALA A 209 -5.17 2.98 -70.88
N GLY A 210 -6.51 3.05 -71.02
CA GLY A 210 -7.16 3.25 -72.33
C GLY A 210 -6.77 4.56 -73.04
N ARG A 211 -6.50 5.64 -72.29
CA ARG A 211 -5.96 6.89 -72.86
C ARG A 211 -4.51 6.72 -73.32
N ALA A 212 -3.68 6.00 -72.56
CA ALA A 212 -2.28 5.77 -72.89
C ALA A 212 -2.14 4.96 -74.20
N ALA A 213 -2.88 3.86 -74.35
CA ALA A 213 -2.89 3.03 -75.56
C ALA A 213 -3.31 3.82 -76.81
N LYS A 214 -4.37 4.62 -76.72
CA LYS A 214 -4.85 5.47 -77.84
C LYS A 214 -3.80 6.51 -78.26
N ALA A 215 -3.13 7.14 -77.30
CA ALA A 215 -2.08 8.12 -77.59
C ALA A 215 -0.81 7.47 -78.17
N ALA A 216 -0.48 6.23 -77.79
CA ALA A 216 0.63 5.47 -78.34
C ALA A 216 0.45 5.13 -79.83
N SER A 217 -0.73 4.63 -80.21
CA SER A 217 -1.10 4.39 -81.61
C SER A 217 -0.90 5.63 -82.48
N GLN A 218 -1.38 6.79 -82.02
CA GLN A 218 -1.24 8.05 -82.74
C GLN A 218 0.21 8.55 -82.80
N ALA A 219 1.02 8.30 -81.76
CA ALA A 219 2.44 8.67 -81.74
C ALA A 219 3.26 7.90 -82.79
N ALA A 220 2.93 6.63 -83.03
CA ALA A 220 3.55 5.81 -84.07
C ALA A 220 3.29 6.37 -85.49
N SER A 221 2.05 6.78 -85.79
CA SER A 221 1.72 7.41 -87.07
C SER A 221 2.50 8.71 -87.31
N ALA A 222 2.61 9.56 -86.28
CA ALA A 222 3.37 10.81 -86.36
C ALA A 222 4.89 10.58 -86.48
N ALA A 223 5.41 9.47 -85.95
CA ALA A 223 6.81 9.11 -86.11
C ALA A 223 7.18 8.78 -87.56
N GLN A 224 6.30 8.07 -88.27
CA GLN A 224 6.54 7.74 -89.68
C GLN A 224 6.65 9.00 -90.57
N THR A 225 5.84 10.03 -90.29
CA THR A 225 5.94 11.32 -90.99
C THR A 225 7.30 12.00 -90.75
N ALA A 226 7.82 11.96 -89.52
CA ALA A 226 9.10 12.57 -89.17
C ALA A 226 10.30 11.87 -89.85
N ILE A 227 10.28 10.54 -89.93
CA ILE A 227 11.31 9.74 -90.64
C ILE A 227 11.44 10.20 -92.09
N ASN A 228 10.31 10.29 -92.80
CA ASN A 228 10.29 10.64 -94.22
C ASN A 228 10.87 12.04 -94.48
N ALA A 229 10.56 13.02 -93.62
CA ALA A 229 11.09 14.38 -93.71
C ALA A 229 12.58 14.46 -93.33
N SER A 230 13.06 13.60 -92.43
CA SER A 230 14.47 13.55 -92.00
C SER A 230 15.41 13.13 -93.12
N HIS A 231 15.06 12.10 -93.91
CA HIS A 231 15.90 11.65 -95.01
C HIS A 231 16.10 12.75 -96.08
N ALA A 232 15.08 13.58 -96.32
CA ALA A 232 15.19 14.74 -97.20
C ALA A 232 16.15 15.81 -96.65
N ALA A 233 16.05 16.14 -95.36
CA ALA A 233 16.93 17.13 -94.72
C ALA A 233 18.41 16.68 -94.72
N ASN A 234 18.70 15.44 -94.31
CA ASN A 234 20.07 14.88 -94.27
C ASN A 234 20.81 14.97 -95.61
N ASN A 235 20.07 14.93 -96.73
CA ASN A 235 20.68 15.06 -98.04
C ASN A 235 21.19 16.49 -98.30
N SER A 236 20.48 17.52 -97.81
CA SER A 236 20.93 18.91 -97.85
C SER A 236 22.05 19.22 -96.85
N ALA A 237 22.13 18.49 -95.73
CA ALA A 237 23.17 18.68 -94.70
C ALA A 237 24.59 18.53 -95.24
N ARG A 238 24.82 17.41 -95.93
CA ARG A 238 26.16 16.99 -96.37
C ARG A 238 26.80 17.98 -97.34
N VAL A 239 25.96 18.68 -98.12
CA VAL A 239 26.37 19.77 -99.02
C VAL A 239 26.95 20.95 -98.24
N ALA A 240 26.32 21.34 -97.13
CA ALA A 240 26.80 22.44 -96.28
C ALA A 240 27.96 22.04 -95.36
N ALA A 241 27.92 20.85 -94.75
CA ALA A 241 28.97 20.34 -93.86
C ALA A 241 30.33 20.22 -94.56
N SER A 242 30.32 19.83 -95.84
CA SER A 242 31.49 19.83 -96.71
C SER A 242 32.08 21.24 -96.88
N ALA A 243 31.24 22.26 -97.00
CA ALA A 243 31.67 23.63 -97.20
C ALA A 243 32.23 24.29 -95.93
N ALA A 244 31.78 23.95 -94.72
CA ALA A 244 32.19 24.67 -93.50
C ALA A 244 33.22 23.99 -92.60
N SER A 245 33.43 22.68 -92.77
CA SER A 245 34.58 21.99 -92.16
C SER A 245 35.90 22.66 -92.59
N GLN A 246 35.90 23.27 -93.79
CA GLN A 246 36.98 24.08 -94.36
C GLN A 246 37.18 25.45 -93.65
N ALA A 247 36.33 25.84 -92.70
CA ALA A 247 36.33 27.15 -92.06
C ALA A 247 36.31 27.13 -90.53
N ALA A 248 35.53 26.24 -89.90
CA ALA A 248 35.57 26.07 -88.45
C ALA A 248 36.93 25.52 -87.96
N ALA A 249 37.64 24.80 -88.85
CA ALA A 249 39.04 24.40 -88.68
C ALA A 249 40.02 25.59 -88.60
N ALA A 250 39.57 26.79 -88.98
CA ALA A 250 40.15 28.02 -88.48
C ALA A 250 39.69 28.25 -87.02
N ALA A 251 38.60 28.98 -86.77
CA ALA A 251 38.43 29.74 -85.51
C ALA A 251 38.32 28.99 -84.18
N ALA A 252 38.18 27.66 -84.14
CA ALA A 252 37.92 26.96 -82.88
C ALA A 252 39.00 27.23 -81.80
N GLY A 253 40.28 27.11 -82.16
CA GLY A 253 41.38 27.48 -81.25
C GLY A 253 41.54 28.99 -81.05
N ALA A 254 40.98 29.79 -81.97
CA ALA A 254 41.07 31.24 -81.94
C ALA A 254 40.31 31.87 -80.76
N ALA A 255 39.12 31.33 -80.45
CA ALA A 255 38.14 32.01 -79.60
C ALA A 255 38.27 31.73 -78.10
N GLN A 256 38.42 30.45 -77.72
CA GLN A 256 38.51 30.00 -76.32
C GLN A 256 39.64 30.69 -75.53
N ALA A 257 40.63 31.15 -76.27
CA ALA A 257 41.79 31.87 -75.77
C ALA A 257 41.50 33.29 -75.23
N ALA A 258 40.31 33.88 -75.43
CA ALA A 258 40.08 35.30 -75.11
C ALA A 258 39.61 35.66 -73.70
N SER A 259 38.92 34.74 -73.03
CA SER A 259 37.85 35.13 -72.10
C SER A 259 38.08 34.72 -70.65
N ASN A 260 38.61 33.51 -70.43
CA ASN A 260 38.90 32.97 -69.09
C ASN A 260 39.81 33.93 -68.28
N ALA A 261 40.64 34.67 -69.02
CA ALA A 261 41.36 35.87 -68.61
C ALA A 261 40.65 36.82 -67.63
N ARG A 262 39.41 37.20 -67.92
CA ARG A 262 38.94 38.55 -67.53
C ARG A 262 38.09 38.61 -66.26
N ASN A 263 37.25 37.61 -66.02
CA ASN A 263 36.35 37.63 -64.86
C ASN A 263 37.12 37.34 -63.57
N ALA A 264 38.08 36.41 -63.68
CA ALA A 264 39.16 36.14 -62.75
C ALA A 264 39.78 37.40 -62.10
N ALA A 265 39.99 38.47 -62.86
CA ALA A 265 40.56 39.72 -62.33
C ALA A 265 39.73 40.38 -61.21
N ALA A 266 38.40 40.28 -61.26
CA ALA A 266 37.50 41.17 -60.54
C ALA A 266 37.09 40.61 -59.17
N ASP A 267 36.65 39.35 -59.12
CA ASP A 267 36.01 38.76 -57.94
C ASP A 267 36.97 38.76 -56.73
N ALA A 268 38.27 38.59 -56.99
CA ALA A 268 39.31 38.60 -55.96
C ALA A 268 39.39 39.90 -55.15
N ALA A 269 38.95 41.04 -55.69
CA ALA A 269 39.04 42.34 -55.02
C ALA A 269 38.00 42.55 -53.89
N VAL A 270 36.91 41.79 -53.90
CA VAL A 270 35.75 41.99 -53.00
C VAL A 270 36.01 41.37 -51.63
N ASP A 271 36.36 40.08 -51.62
CA ASP A 271 36.34 39.22 -50.42
C ASP A 271 37.24 39.77 -49.29
N LYS A 272 38.40 40.34 -49.67
CA LYS A 272 39.35 41.05 -48.81
C LYS A 272 38.71 41.94 -47.75
N ASN A 273 37.68 42.72 -48.10
CA ASN A 273 37.16 43.75 -47.20
C ASN A 273 36.20 43.17 -46.15
N ASN A 274 35.62 42.00 -46.41
CA ASN A 274 34.68 41.33 -45.50
C ASN A 274 35.42 40.70 -44.31
N ALA A 275 36.63 40.17 -44.55
CA ALA A 275 37.46 39.52 -43.53
C ALA A 275 37.72 40.41 -42.30
N ALA A 276 37.96 41.70 -42.50
CA ALA A 276 38.32 42.66 -41.45
C ALA A 276 37.17 43.05 -40.51
N ALA A 277 35.92 43.00 -40.97
CA ALA A 277 34.76 43.37 -40.18
C ALA A 277 34.46 42.34 -39.09
N ALA A 278 34.48 41.06 -39.47
CA ALA A 278 34.12 39.92 -38.63
C ALA A 278 34.95 39.82 -37.33
N ARG A 279 36.28 39.94 -37.41
CA ARG A 279 37.18 39.94 -36.22
C ARG A 279 36.68 40.80 -35.07
N THR A 280 36.22 42.01 -35.39
CA THR A 280 35.87 43.05 -34.40
C THR A 280 34.62 42.73 -33.59
N ALA A 281 33.81 41.73 -34.02
CA ALA A 281 32.66 41.25 -33.26
C ALA A 281 33.05 40.13 -32.28
N ALA A 282 33.99 39.25 -32.63
CA ALA A 282 34.43 38.13 -31.79
C ALA A 282 35.03 38.61 -30.45
N GLU A 283 35.86 39.65 -30.50
CA GLU A 283 36.54 40.24 -29.34
C GLU A 283 35.57 40.79 -28.27
N LYS A 284 34.39 41.28 -28.66
CA LYS A 284 33.43 41.93 -27.76
C LYS A 284 32.63 40.93 -26.93
N ALA A 285 32.15 39.86 -27.57
CA ALA A 285 31.39 38.82 -26.91
C ALA A 285 32.23 38.07 -25.86
N ARG A 286 33.53 37.87 -26.15
CA ARG A 286 34.50 37.29 -25.22
C ARG A 286 34.45 37.90 -23.82
N ASP A 287 34.46 39.23 -23.74
CA ASP A 287 34.64 39.93 -22.47
C ASP A 287 33.32 40.08 -21.69
N ALA A 288 32.17 40.04 -22.37
CA ALA A 288 30.87 39.92 -21.72
C ALA A 288 30.71 38.60 -20.96
N GLY A 289 31.25 37.48 -21.48
CA GLY A 289 31.21 36.17 -20.81
C GLY A 289 31.96 36.10 -19.48
N LYS A 290 32.91 37.02 -19.24
CA LYS A 290 33.72 37.08 -18.01
C LYS A 290 32.99 37.70 -16.81
N GLY A 291 31.89 38.42 -17.04
CA GLY A 291 31.17 39.17 -15.99
C GLY A 291 29.89 38.53 -15.45
N ALA A 292 29.42 37.42 -16.03
CA ALA A 292 28.12 36.83 -15.72
C ALA A 292 28.04 36.18 -14.32
N GLU A 293 26.92 36.33 -13.62
CA GLU A 293 26.79 35.88 -12.22
C GLU A 293 26.40 34.41 -12.06
N LEU A 294 25.55 33.85 -12.94
CA LEU A 294 25.20 32.42 -12.95
C LEU A 294 26.07 31.60 -13.92
N ALA A 295 26.01 30.28 -13.80
CA ALA A 295 26.69 29.35 -14.72
C ALA A 295 26.07 29.29 -16.13
N ALA A 296 24.87 29.84 -16.31
CA ALA A 296 24.19 29.91 -17.61
C ALA A 296 24.66 31.11 -18.42
N ASP A 297 24.57 32.32 -17.86
CA ASP A 297 24.78 33.57 -18.60
C ASP A 297 26.23 33.75 -19.11
N ALA A 298 27.21 33.11 -18.46
CA ALA A 298 28.59 33.04 -18.92
C ALA A 298 28.78 32.11 -20.14
N SER A 299 27.82 31.22 -20.44
CA SER A 299 27.86 30.30 -21.58
C SER A 299 27.39 30.97 -22.87
N ASP A 300 26.38 31.84 -22.79
CA ASP A 300 25.74 32.42 -23.99
C ASP A 300 26.68 33.39 -24.73
N GLN A 301 27.50 34.14 -24.00
CA GLN A 301 28.49 35.06 -24.57
C GLN A 301 29.68 34.36 -25.23
N ALA A 302 29.90 33.08 -24.95
CA ALA A 302 30.92 32.28 -25.65
C ALA A 302 30.52 31.93 -27.09
N VAL A 303 29.21 31.81 -27.36
CA VAL A 303 28.68 31.47 -28.68
C VAL A 303 28.85 32.63 -29.66
N ILE A 304 28.45 33.83 -29.25
CA ILE A 304 28.54 35.06 -30.06
C ILE A 304 30.01 35.36 -30.45
N ALA A 305 30.97 34.96 -29.60
CA ALA A 305 32.39 35.11 -29.86
C ALA A 305 32.95 34.13 -30.90
N ALA A 306 32.25 33.01 -31.16
CA ALA A 306 32.64 32.00 -32.15
C ALA A 306 32.12 32.30 -33.57
N GLU A 307 30.88 32.77 -33.69
CA GLU A 307 30.21 33.03 -34.97
C GLU A 307 30.99 34.08 -35.79
N ALA A 308 31.35 35.18 -35.14
CA ALA A 308 32.16 36.26 -35.71
C ALA A 308 33.60 35.86 -36.13
N ALA A 309 34.05 34.63 -35.84
CA ALA A 309 35.34 34.12 -36.32
C ALA A 309 35.24 33.37 -37.65
N ALA A 310 34.06 32.90 -38.05
CA ALA A 310 33.87 32.13 -39.28
C ALA A 310 33.84 33.05 -40.53
N ASP A 311 33.02 34.11 -40.48
CA ASP A 311 32.85 35.10 -41.56
C ASP A 311 34.19 35.72 -42.02
N ALA A 312 35.16 35.79 -41.11
CA ALA A 312 36.48 36.33 -41.34
C ALA A 312 37.34 35.47 -42.30
N ALA A 313 37.08 34.16 -42.37
CA ALA A 313 37.94 33.18 -43.04
C ALA A 313 37.48 32.81 -44.47
N ASP A 314 36.19 32.63 -44.70
CA ASP A 314 35.68 32.31 -46.05
C ASP A 314 35.97 33.45 -47.04
N SER A 315 35.93 34.68 -46.51
CA SER A 315 36.38 35.95 -47.11
C SER A 315 37.84 35.95 -47.60
N ALA A 316 38.66 34.93 -47.32
CA ALA A 316 40.05 34.84 -47.76
C ALA A 316 40.32 33.81 -48.87
N ILE A 317 39.39 32.87 -49.10
CA ILE A 317 39.63 31.71 -49.98
C ILE A 317 39.17 31.99 -51.42
N SER A 318 38.01 32.63 -51.59
CA SER A 318 37.42 32.96 -52.90
C SER A 318 38.37 33.77 -53.80
N ALA A 319 39.12 34.71 -53.22
CA ALA A 319 40.01 35.58 -53.97
C ALA A 319 41.24 34.89 -54.58
N GLY A 320 41.66 33.72 -54.09
CA GLY A 320 42.86 33.03 -54.59
C GLY A 320 42.64 32.26 -55.91
N ALA A 321 41.54 31.51 -56.00
CA ALA A 321 41.22 30.67 -57.17
C ALA A 321 41.04 31.48 -58.47
N ASN A 322 40.73 32.76 -58.31
CA ASN A 322 40.47 33.70 -59.38
C ASN A 322 41.73 34.20 -60.12
N ALA A 323 42.95 33.80 -59.74
CA ALA A 323 44.16 34.24 -60.48
C ALA A 323 44.56 33.35 -61.69
N ASP A 324 44.56 32.03 -61.53
CA ASP A 324 45.26 31.13 -62.47
C ASP A 324 44.41 30.69 -63.68
N ILE A 325 43.09 30.93 -63.64
CA ILE A 325 42.13 30.68 -64.75
C ILE A 325 42.47 31.55 -65.99
N ALA A 326 43.23 32.62 -65.79
CA ALA A 326 43.29 33.73 -66.72
C ALA A 326 44.39 33.64 -67.80
N ALA A 327 45.63 33.33 -67.43
CA ALA A 327 46.79 33.45 -68.33
C ALA A 327 46.78 32.44 -69.48
N ASN A 328 46.39 31.20 -69.20
CA ASN A 328 46.43 30.07 -70.14
C ASN A 328 45.48 30.20 -71.34
N ALA A 329 44.66 31.26 -71.38
CA ALA A 329 43.78 31.52 -72.49
C ALA A 329 44.59 32.03 -73.72
N ALA A 330 45.28 33.17 -73.60
CA ALA A 330 45.51 34.11 -74.70
C ALA A 330 46.19 33.63 -76.00
N THR A 331 47.13 32.67 -75.95
CA THR A 331 48.08 32.45 -77.06
C THR A 331 47.54 31.61 -78.23
N THR A 332 46.59 30.70 -78.00
CA THR A 332 46.01 29.84 -79.07
C THR A 332 45.26 30.65 -80.15
N ALA A 333 45.03 31.93 -79.86
CA ALA A 333 43.99 32.74 -80.47
C ALA A 333 44.22 33.23 -81.92
N GLY A 334 45.47 33.44 -82.35
CA GLY A 334 45.74 34.39 -83.44
C GLY A 334 45.61 33.85 -84.87
N ASN A 335 46.27 32.73 -85.17
CA ASN A 335 46.47 32.28 -86.56
C ASN A 335 45.21 31.76 -87.26
N LEU A 336 44.17 31.51 -86.47
CA LEU A 336 43.05 30.66 -86.80
C LEU A 336 41.85 31.45 -87.38
N ALA A 337 42.13 32.57 -88.06
CA ALA A 337 41.09 33.49 -88.56
C ALA A 337 40.91 33.50 -90.09
N GLY A 338 42.02 33.46 -90.84
CA GLY A 338 42.00 33.82 -92.26
C GLY A 338 41.37 32.79 -93.21
N GLN A 339 41.29 31.52 -92.82
CA GLN A 339 40.80 30.44 -93.71
C GLN A 339 39.27 30.33 -93.76
N ALA A 340 38.56 30.97 -92.83
CA ALA A 340 37.13 30.75 -92.65
C ALA A 340 36.23 31.42 -93.70
N SER A 341 36.57 32.63 -94.15
CA SER A 341 35.65 33.55 -94.83
C SER A 341 34.98 32.97 -96.08
N ALA A 342 35.75 32.29 -96.93
CA ALA A 342 35.28 31.83 -98.24
C ALA A 342 34.26 30.70 -98.14
N ALA A 343 34.53 29.75 -97.25
CA ALA A 343 33.68 28.59 -96.97
C ALA A 343 32.33 28.99 -96.34
N GLY A 344 32.24 30.19 -95.76
CA GLY A 344 30.98 30.80 -95.29
C GLY A 344 29.94 31.09 -96.37
N ALA A 345 30.27 31.05 -97.66
CA ALA A 345 29.34 31.37 -98.73
C ALA A 345 28.45 30.19 -99.16
N GLU A 346 29.04 29.03 -99.49
CA GLU A 346 28.32 27.90 -100.09
C GLU A 346 27.36 27.23 -99.11
N ALA A 347 27.79 27.05 -97.86
CA ALA A 347 26.96 26.42 -96.82
C ALA A 347 25.63 27.17 -96.57
N ARG A 348 25.59 28.51 -96.77
CA ARG A 348 24.36 29.32 -96.61
C ARG A 348 23.21 28.88 -97.53
N ALA A 349 23.49 28.38 -98.73
CA ALA A 349 22.45 27.96 -99.66
C ALA A 349 21.81 26.62 -99.26
N ALA A 350 22.64 25.63 -98.95
CA ALA A 350 22.19 24.30 -98.53
C ALA A 350 21.47 24.32 -97.17
N ALA A 351 21.87 25.22 -96.26
CA ALA A 351 21.15 25.51 -95.01
C ALA A 351 19.66 25.83 -95.22
N ALA A 352 19.33 26.67 -96.20
CA ALA A 352 17.96 27.13 -96.43
C ALA A 352 17.03 26.00 -96.92
N ALA A 353 17.57 25.02 -97.65
CA ALA A 353 16.82 23.83 -98.10
C ALA A 353 16.62 22.84 -96.95
N ALA A 354 17.70 22.50 -96.24
CA ALA A 354 17.66 21.61 -95.09
C ALA A 354 16.64 22.08 -94.03
N LYS A 355 16.64 23.39 -93.72
CA LYS A 355 15.75 24.03 -92.73
C LYS A 355 14.26 23.83 -93.01
N ARG A 356 13.82 23.71 -94.27
CA ARG A 356 12.40 23.44 -94.60
C ARG A 356 12.01 22.00 -94.28
N HIS A 357 12.84 21.03 -94.65
CA HIS A 357 12.59 19.62 -94.34
C HIS A 357 12.72 19.34 -92.83
N ALA A 358 13.64 20.03 -92.15
CA ALA A 358 13.71 20.05 -90.69
C ALA A 358 12.46 20.63 -90.02
N THR A 359 11.85 21.67 -90.59
CA THR A 359 10.60 22.25 -90.07
C THR A 359 9.44 21.25 -90.10
N GLU A 360 9.30 20.49 -91.20
CA GLU A 360 8.26 19.44 -91.28
C GLU A 360 8.57 18.23 -90.39
N ALA A 361 9.84 17.79 -90.33
CA ALA A 361 10.27 16.75 -89.39
C ALA A 361 9.99 17.16 -87.94
N ASN A 362 10.27 18.42 -87.58
CA ASN A 362 9.91 19.01 -86.28
C ASN A 362 8.42 19.01 -86.01
N ARG A 363 7.59 19.38 -86.99
CA ARG A 363 6.13 19.41 -86.82
C ARG A 363 5.62 18.00 -86.50
N ALA A 364 6.07 16.99 -87.25
CA ALA A 364 5.75 15.58 -87.05
C ALA A 364 6.30 15.05 -85.71
N ALA A 365 7.55 15.34 -85.36
CA ALA A 365 8.16 14.93 -84.10
C ALA A 365 7.58 15.65 -82.89
N THR A 366 7.13 16.89 -83.04
CA THR A 366 6.40 17.63 -82.01
C THR A 366 5.02 17.02 -81.79
N ALA A 367 4.33 16.60 -82.85
CA ALA A 367 3.09 15.82 -82.73
C ALA A 367 3.35 14.48 -82.00
N ALA A 368 4.34 13.70 -82.45
CA ALA A 368 4.72 12.43 -81.81
C ALA A 368 5.13 12.62 -80.33
N ARG A 369 5.95 13.64 -80.03
CA ARG A 369 6.38 13.99 -78.66
C ARG A 369 5.22 14.46 -77.79
N ASN A 370 4.25 15.20 -78.34
CA ASN A 370 3.06 15.62 -77.61
C ASN A 370 2.07 14.47 -77.38
N LEU A 371 2.02 13.49 -78.29
CA LEU A 371 1.25 12.26 -78.12
C LEU A 371 1.93 11.31 -77.12
N ALA A 372 3.26 11.18 -77.14
CA ALA A 372 4.02 10.47 -76.11
C ALA A 372 3.94 11.15 -74.74
N ARG A 373 3.92 12.49 -74.68
CA ARG A 373 3.61 13.25 -73.44
C ARG A 373 2.20 12.92 -72.93
N LYS A 374 1.19 12.83 -73.80
CA LYS A 374 -0.17 12.41 -73.43
C LYS A 374 -0.22 10.95 -72.96
N ALA A 375 0.49 10.04 -73.61
CA ALA A 375 0.60 8.64 -73.19
C ALA A 375 1.30 8.51 -71.83
N ALA A 376 2.41 9.23 -71.62
CA ALA A 376 3.13 9.26 -70.35
C ALA A 376 2.36 9.98 -69.23
N ALA A 377 1.55 10.99 -69.53
CA ALA A 377 0.63 11.59 -68.58
C ALA A 377 -0.45 10.59 -68.16
N ALA A 378 -1.09 9.92 -69.12
CA ALA A 378 -2.07 8.87 -68.85
C ALA A 378 -1.47 7.66 -68.11
N ALA A 379 -0.21 7.28 -68.36
CA ALA A 379 0.48 6.27 -67.56
C ALA A 379 0.81 6.75 -66.14
N LYS A 380 1.19 8.02 -65.96
CA LYS A 380 1.35 8.62 -64.62
C LYS A 380 0.03 8.67 -63.85
N GLU A 381 -1.08 8.99 -64.52
CA GLU A 381 -2.43 8.94 -63.97
C GLU A 381 -2.80 7.51 -63.55
N ALA A 382 -2.56 6.50 -64.41
CA ALA A 382 -2.82 5.10 -64.10
C ALA A 382 -1.97 4.60 -62.92
N GLY A 383 -0.68 4.91 -62.91
CA GLY A 383 0.23 4.56 -61.81
C GLY A 383 -0.06 5.32 -60.51
N ALA A 384 -0.61 6.54 -60.58
CA ALA A 384 -1.06 7.29 -59.40
C ALA A 384 -2.29 6.63 -58.77
N ALA A 385 -3.31 6.33 -59.59
CA ALA A 385 -4.49 5.60 -59.15
C ALA A 385 -4.14 4.20 -58.60
N ALA A 386 -3.21 3.47 -59.24
CA ALA A 386 -2.75 2.18 -58.72
C ALA A 386 -2.00 2.29 -57.37
N ARG A 387 -1.20 3.34 -57.16
CA ARG A 387 -0.58 3.60 -55.85
C ARG A 387 -1.62 4.01 -54.79
N SER A 388 -2.66 4.74 -55.19
CA SER A 388 -3.78 5.14 -54.32
C SER A 388 -4.62 3.93 -53.90
N ALA A 389 -5.03 3.07 -54.85
CA ALA A 389 -5.69 1.79 -54.56
C ALA A 389 -4.84 0.89 -53.65
N ALA A 390 -3.53 0.83 -53.86
CA ALA A 390 -2.61 0.08 -52.99
C ALA A 390 -2.44 0.69 -51.59
N ALA A 391 -2.60 2.02 -51.43
CA ALA A 391 -2.63 2.68 -50.13
C ALA A 391 -3.97 2.38 -49.40
N HIS A 392 -5.11 2.53 -50.08
CA HIS A 392 -6.42 2.17 -49.56
C HIS A 392 -6.51 0.68 -49.18
N ALA A 393 -5.89 -0.22 -49.93
CA ALA A 393 -5.79 -1.63 -49.55
C ALA A 393 -4.99 -1.86 -48.27
N LYS A 394 -3.87 -1.14 -48.06
CA LYS A 394 -3.11 -1.19 -46.80
C LYS A 394 -3.90 -0.62 -45.63
N ASN A 395 -4.60 0.49 -45.83
CA ASN A 395 -5.46 1.10 -44.82
C ASN A 395 -6.61 0.16 -44.43
N ALA A 396 -7.23 -0.51 -45.40
CA ALA A 396 -8.26 -1.51 -45.16
C ALA A 396 -7.74 -2.73 -44.38
N SER A 397 -6.52 -3.20 -44.66
CA SER A 397 -5.85 -4.23 -43.84
C SER A 397 -5.57 -3.76 -42.42
N ALA A 398 -4.96 -2.59 -42.23
CA ALA A 398 -4.67 -2.05 -40.90
C ALA A 398 -5.94 -1.84 -40.05
N ALA A 399 -7.05 -1.41 -40.68
CA ALA A 399 -8.35 -1.29 -40.04
C ALA A 399 -9.03 -2.66 -39.78
N ALA A 400 -8.64 -3.73 -40.46
CA ALA A 400 -9.06 -5.10 -40.15
C ALA A 400 -8.24 -5.73 -39.02
N ASP A 401 -6.93 -5.43 -38.96
CA ASP A 401 -6.05 -5.85 -37.87
C ASP A 401 -6.48 -5.16 -36.55
N GLU A 402 -6.71 -3.85 -36.56
CA GLU A 402 -7.30 -3.11 -35.43
C GLU A 402 -8.66 -3.69 -35.00
N ALA A 403 -9.53 -4.06 -35.96
CA ALA A 403 -10.81 -4.69 -35.63
C ALA A 403 -10.65 -6.05 -34.94
N ALA A 404 -9.60 -6.82 -35.28
CA ALA A 404 -9.29 -8.09 -34.65
C ALA A 404 -8.67 -7.93 -33.25
N ASP A 405 -7.76 -6.97 -33.06
CA ASP A 405 -7.19 -6.63 -31.75
C ASP A 405 -8.27 -6.15 -30.77
N GLN A 406 -9.18 -5.27 -31.23
CA GLN A 406 -10.34 -4.84 -30.43
C GLN A 406 -11.30 -6.00 -30.11
N ALA A 407 -11.47 -6.97 -31.01
CA ALA A 407 -12.24 -8.19 -30.69
C ALA A 407 -11.54 -9.09 -29.65
N HIS A 408 -10.20 -9.16 -29.70
CA HIS A 408 -9.41 -9.88 -28.69
C HIS A 408 -9.51 -9.23 -27.30
N ASP A 409 -9.38 -7.91 -27.22
CA ASP A 409 -9.53 -7.16 -25.97
C ASP A 409 -10.95 -7.26 -25.40
N ALA A 410 -11.98 -7.23 -26.25
CA ALA A 410 -13.36 -7.46 -25.84
C ALA A 410 -13.54 -8.85 -25.21
N ALA A 411 -12.96 -9.90 -25.82
CA ALA A 411 -13.00 -11.26 -25.29
C ALA A 411 -12.24 -11.41 -23.97
N GLN A 412 -11.05 -10.82 -23.84
CA GLN A 412 -10.31 -10.81 -22.56
C GLN A 412 -11.09 -10.10 -21.45
N ALA A 413 -11.68 -8.93 -21.74
CA ALA A 413 -12.45 -8.16 -20.78
C ALA A 413 -13.72 -8.90 -20.34
N ALA A 414 -14.42 -9.58 -21.27
CA ALA A 414 -15.55 -10.44 -20.95
C ALA A 414 -15.17 -11.65 -20.06
N ALA A 415 -13.99 -12.23 -20.26
CA ALA A 415 -13.47 -13.29 -19.40
C ALA A 415 -13.18 -12.76 -17.99
N ARG A 416 -12.47 -11.64 -17.85
CA ARG A 416 -12.18 -11.01 -16.53
C ARG A 416 -13.45 -10.57 -15.81
N SER A 417 -14.42 -9.97 -16.52
CA SER A 417 -15.74 -9.63 -15.96
C SER A 417 -16.46 -10.87 -15.41
N THR A 418 -16.36 -12.01 -16.10
CA THR A 418 -16.91 -13.30 -15.63
C THR A 418 -16.17 -13.83 -14.40
N THR A 419 -14.84 -13.72 -14.33
CA THR A 419 -14.06 -14.08 -13.13
C THR A 419 -14.48 -13.26 -11.91
N HIS A 420 -14.59 -11.94 -12.06
CA HIS A 420 -15.04 -11.05 -10.98
C HIS A 420 -16.50 -11.33 -10.56
N ALA A 421 -17.39 -11.63 -11.51
CA ALA A 421 -18.77 -12.01 -11.18
C ALA A 421 -18.85 -13.31 -10.36
N ASN A 422 -18.04 -14.31 -10.70
CA ASN A 422 -17.96 -15.56 -9.93
C ASN A 422 -17.36 -15.32 -8.53
N ALA A 423 -16.32 -14.47 -8.42
CA ALA A 423 -15.76 -14.07 -7.12
C ALA A 423 -16.78 -13.34 -6.25
N ALA A 424 -17.61 -12.46 -6.84
CA ALA A 424 -18.71 -11.81 -6.14
C ALA A 424 -19.76 -12.82 -5.63
N THR A 425 -20.10 -13.85 -6.43
CA THR A 425 -21.00 -14.95 -6.00
C THR A 425 -20.41 -15.74 -4.82
N VAL A 426 -19.13 -16.12 -4.87
CA VAL A 426 -18.47 -16.84 -3.77
C VAL A 426 -18.48 -16.01 -2.48
N ALA A 427 -18.13 -14.72 -2.57
CA ALA A 427 -18.13 -13.82 -1.43
C ALA A 427 -19.55 -13.57 -0.85
N ALA A 428 -20.57 -13.45 -1.71
CA ALA A 428 -21.95 -13.31 -1.27
C ALA A 428 -22.46 -14.56 -0.52
N THR A 429 -22.15 -15.76 -1.03
CA THR A 429 -22.48 -17.03 -0.35
C THR A 429 -21.75 -17.15 0.99
N ALA A 430 -20.46 -16.77 1.07
CA ALA A 430 -19.73 -16.76 2.34
C ALA A 430 -20.37 -15.83 3.39
N ALA A 431 -20.88 -14.66 2.98
CA ALA A 431 -21.64 -13.78 3.86
C ALA A 431 -22.95 -14.42 4.36
N SER A 432 -23.69 -15.09 3.47
CA SER A 432 -24.91 -15.82 3.83
C SER A 432 -24.63 -16.97 4.81
N SER A 433 -23.57 -17.76 4.59
CA SER A 433 -23.17 -18.85 5.48
C SER A 433 -22.71 -18.37 6.86
N ALA A 434 -22.01 -17.24 6.94
CA ALA A 434 -21.60 -16.66 8.22
C ALA A 434 -22.82 -16.20 9.07
N VAL A 435 -23.85 -15.63 8.42
CA VAL A 435 -25.12 -15.26 9.07
C VAL A 435 -25.86 -16.49 9.58
N ALA A 436 -26.00 -17.53 8.74
CA ALA A 436 -26.64 -18.79 9.15
C ALA A 436 -25.93 -19.42 10.35
N LYS A 437 -24.59 -19.44 10.35
CA LYS A 437 -23.83 -19.99 11.49
C LYS A 437 -23.95 -19.15 12.76
N ALA A 438 -24.12 -17.83 12.65
CA ALA A 438 -24.39 -16.97 13.79
C ALA A 438 -25.79 -17.22 14.39
N GLN A 439 -26.79 -17.52 13.55
CA GLN A 439 -28.13 -17.93 13.99
C GLN A 439 -28.11 -19.27 14.73
N GLU A 440 -27.39 -20.27 14.22
CA GLU A 440 -27.20 -21.56 14.92
C GLU A 440 -26.59 -21.38 16.32
N ILE A 441 -25.53 -20.58 16.42
CA ILE A 441 -24.81 -20.34 17.69
C ILE A 441 -25.68 -19.60 18.70
N TYR A 442 -26.45 -18.59 18.25
CA TYR A 442 -27.40 -17.88 19.10
C TYR A 442 -28.46 -18.84 19.66
N THR A 443 -29.08 -19.68 18.83
CA THR A 443 -30.11 -20.64 19.27
C THR A 443 -29.56 -21.60 20.31
N LEU A 444 -28.41 -22.22 20.04
CA LEU A 444 -27.74 -23.13 20.97
C LEU A 444 -27.37 -22.45 22.31
N ALA A 445 -26.96 -21.18 22.28
CA ALA A 445 -26.68 -20.43 23.51
C ALA A 445 -27.93 -20.19 24.37
N ARG A 446 -29.10 -19.95 23.75
CA ARG A 446 -30.37 -19.82 24.48
C ARG A 446 -30.80 -21.15 25.14
N GLU A 447 -30.57 -22.28 24.46
CA GLU A 447 -30.83 -23.62 24.99
C GLU A 447 -29.93 -23.92 26.21
N VAL A 448 -28.61 -23.71 26.07
CA VAL A 448 -27.63 -23.97 27.15
C VAL A 448 -27.88 -23.10 28.39
N GLU A 449 -28.21 -21.81 28.24
CA GLU A 449 -28.54 -20.94 29.38
C GLU A 449 -29.83 -21.37 30.12
N THR A 450 -30.76 -22.03 29.43
CA THR A 450 -32.01 -22.51 30.04
C THR A 450 -31.75 -23.68 30.98
N GLU A 451 -30.95 -24.67 30.54
CA GLU A 451 -30.56 -25.82 31.35
C GLU A 451 -29.59 -25.46 32.48
N GLU A 452 -28.67 -24.51 32.24
CA GLU A 452 -27.75 -23.99 33.26
C GLU A 452 -28.49 -23.32 34.42
N LEU A 453 -29.48 -22.48 34.12
CA LEU A 453 -30.34 -21.85 35.13
C LEU A 453 -31.20 -22.89 35.87
N LEU A 454 -31.70 -23.92 35.19
CA LEU A 454 -32.44 -25.02 35.83
C LEU A 454 -31.55 -25.80 36.82
N GLY A 455 -30.33 -26.16 36.41
CA GLY A 455 -29.35 -26.84 37.26
C GLY A 455 -29.00 -26.03 38.53
N ARG A 456 -28.72 -24.73 38.38
CA ARG A 456 -28.48 -23.82 39.52
C ARG A 456 -29.71 -23.67 40.42
N THR A 457 -30.91 -23.65 39.85
CA THR A 457 -32.16 -23.58 40.62
C THR A 457 -32.30 -24.79 41.54
N ASN A 458 -32.07 -26.00 41.01
CA ASN A 458 -32.16 -27.23 41.79
C ASN A 458 -31.06 -27.32 42.85
N ALA A 459 -29.79 -27.07 42.49
CA ALA A 459 -28.68 -27.08 43.45
C ALA A 459 -28.81 -25.99 44.54
N GLY A 460 -29.49 -24.88 44.23
CA GLY A 460 -29.83 -23.85 45.21
C GLY A 460 -30.93 -24.27 46.19
N LEU A 461 -31.89 -25.08 45.76
CA LEU A 461 -32.99 -25.58 46.61
C LEU A 461 -32.48 -26.54 47.68
N GLU A 462 -31.60 -27.49 47.32
CA GLU A 462 -31.00 -28.42 48.29
C GLU A 462 -30.24 -27.66 49.39
N ARG A 463 -29.33 -26.74 49.02
CA ARG A 463 -28.60 -25.91 50.01
C ARG A 463 -29.52 -25.04 50.86
N ALA A 464 -30.64 -24.57 50.31
CA ALA A 464 -31.62 -23.81 51.08
C ALA A 464 -32.33 -24.69 52.12
N ALA A 465 -32.62 -25.95 51.79
CA ALA A 465 -33.14 -26.93 52.74
C ALA A 465 -32.11 -27.28 53.82
N ASP A 466 -30.84 -27.51 53.46
CA ASP A 466 -29.75 -27.80 54.41
C ASP A 466 -29.56 -26.65 55.42
N HIS A 467 -29.41 -25.41 54.93
CA HIS A 467 -29.26 -24.24 55.80
C HIS A 467 -30.48 -23.99 56.68
N LYS A 468 -31.69 -24.30 56.17
CA LYS A 468 -32.92 -24.21 56.95
C LYS A 468 -32.93 -25.26 58.08
N ALA A 469 -32.60 -26.51 57.79
CA ALA A 469 -32.53 -27.58 58.78
C ALA A 469 -31.46 -27.30 59.85
N ALA A 470 -30.32 -26.73 59.46
CA ALA A 470 -29.26 -26.33 60.40
C ALA A 470 -29.70 -25.19 61.33
N GLU A 471 -30.44 -24.19 60.84
CA GLU A 471 -30.98 -23.13 61.69
C GLU A 471 -32.14 -23.62 62.57
N GLU A 472 -33.03 -24.47 62.05
CA GLU A 472 -34.09 -25.11 62.85
C GLU A 472 -33.48 -25.97 63.99
N ALA A 473 -32.36 -26.67 63.74
CA ALA A 473 -31.60 -27.38 64.77
C ALA A 473 -30.90 -26.44 65.76
N ARG A 474 -30.34 -25.31 65.30
CA ARG A 474 -29.69 -24.31 66.18
C ARG A 474 -30.69 -23.61 67.11
N LEU A 475 -31.87 -23.29 66.60
CA LEU A 475 -32.97 -22.74 67.40
C LEU A 475 -33.45 -23.76 68.43
N ALA A 476 -33.73 -25.01 68.02
CA ALA A 476 -34.11 -26.08 68.93
C ALA A 476 -33.04 -26.36 70.02
N ALA A 477 -31.75 -26.22 69.70
CA ALA A 477 -30.67 -26.33 70.67
C ALA A 477 -30.62 -25.13 71.64
N SER A 478 -30.95 -23.93 71.17
CA SER A 478 -31.08 -22.72 72.01
C SER A 478 -32.28 -22.84 72.96
N ASP A 479 -33.44 -23.26 72.46
CA ASP A 479 -34.66 -23.50 73.24
C ASP A 479 -34.41 -24.56 74.32
N ALA A 480 -33.72 -25.65 73.97
CA ALA A 480 -33.34 -26.71 74.90
C ALA A 480 -32.30 -26.24 75.94
N PHE A 481 -31.37 -25.36 75.57
CA PHE A 481 -30.42 -24.76 76.52
C PHE A 481 -31.14 -23.82 77.51
N GLU A 482 -32.04 -22.97 77.02
CA GLU A 482 -32.90 -22.13 77.86
C GLU A 482 -33.77 -22.96 78.81
N GLN A 483 -34.36 -24.06 78.33
CA GLN A 483 -35.16 -24.94 79.18
C GLN A 483 -34.30 -25.61 80.25
N ALA A 484 -33.12 -26.13 79.89
CA ALA A 484 -32.18 -26.72 80.85
C ALA A 484 -31.64 -25.70 81.89
N VAL A 485 -31.66 -24.40 81.59
CA VAL A 485 -31.38 -23.33 82.57
C VAL A 485 -32.57 -23.13 83.52
N LYS A 486 -33.81 -23.13 83.01
CA LYS A 486 -35.05 -23.01 83.81
C LYS A 486 -35.26 -24.22 84.73
N ASP A 487 -34.99 -25.43 84.24
CA ASP A 487 -35.11 -26.68 85.00
C ASP A 487 -34.08 -26.73 86.15
N ARG A 488 -32.82 -26.38 85.87
CA ARG A 488 -31.76 -26.23 86.88
C ARG A 488 -32.14 -25.23 87.97
N ASP A 489 -32.63 -24.06 87.59
CA ASP A 489 -33.02 -23.03 88.56
C ASP A 489 -34.23 -23.44 89.41
N THR A 490 -35.15 -24.23 88.84
CA THR A 490 -36.25 -24.84 89.59
C THR A 490 -35.74 -25.85 90.62
N GLU A 491 -34.77 -26.69 90.25
CA GLU A 491 -34.16 -27.66 91.16
C GLU A 491 -33.28 -26.99 92.24
N ARG A 492 -32.59 -25.89 91.90
CA ARG A 492 -31.96 -25.01 92.89
C ARG A 492 -32.98 -24.57 93.92
N ASP A 493 -34.06 -23.93 93.48
CA ASP A 493 -35.02 -23.33 94.42
C ASP A 493 -35.74 -24.40 95.27
N ARG A 494 -35.93 -25.62 94.74
CA ARG A 494 -36.35 -26.79 95.53
C ARG A 494 -35.33 -27.15 96.62
N LEU A 495 -34.06 -27.32 96.26
CA LEU A 495 -32.99 -27.71 97.20
C LEU A 495 -32.72 -26.63 98.27
N VAL A 496 -32.82 -25.35 97.89
CA VAL A 496 -32.70 -24.21 98.82
C VAL A 496 -33.82 -24.24 99.86
N ALA A 497 -35.05 -24.60 99.48
CA ALA A 497 -36.16 -24.73 100.41
C ALA A 497 -35.94 -25.90 101.40
N VAL A 498 -35.59 -27.10 100.90
CA VAL A 498 -35.33 -28.26 101.76
C VAL A 498 -34.13 -28.02 102.69
N ALA A 499 -33.08 -27.34 102.22
CA ALA A 499 -31.91 -26.97 103.03
C ALA A 499 -32.25 -25.99 104.18
N ALA A 500 -33.43 -25.37 104.20
CA ALA A 500 -33.87 -24.44 105.23
C ALA A 500 -34.81 -25.07 106.29
N GLU A 501 -35.28 -26.30 106.11
CA GLU A 501 -36.22 -26.94 107.04
C GLU A 501 -35.53 -27.39 108.36
N PRO A 502 -36.11 -27.09 109.55
CA PRO A 502 -35.55 -27.53 110.82
C PRO A 502 -35.54 -29.06 110.96
N GLY A 503 -34.33 -29.64 110.96
CA GLY A 503 -34.15 -31.10 111.05
C GLY A 503 -34.08 -31.84 109.70
N ALA A 504 -33.94 -31.12 108.58
CA ALA A 504 -33.68 -31.73 107.28
C ALA A 504 -32.44 -32.63 107.26
N ASP A 505 -32.46 -33.69 106.44
CA ASP A 505 -31.29 -34.54 106.18
C ASP A 505 -30.29 -33.81 105.27
N LEU A 506 -29.38 -33.08 105.90
CA LEU A 506 -28.37 -32.28 105.23
C LEU A 506 -27.37 -33.11 104.41
N ALA A 507 -27.19 -34.41 104.68
CA ALA A 507 -26.30 -35.26 103.89
C ALA A 507 -26.94 -35.60 102.53
N THR A 508 -28.23 -35.99 102.52
CA THR A 508 -28.98 -36.19 101.26
C THR A 508 -29.10 -34.89 100.47
N VAL A 509 -29.32 -33.74 101.13
CA VAL A 509 -29.38 -32.43 100.45
C VAL A 509 -28.01 -32.01 99.91
N ALA A 510 -26.91 -32.31 100.59
CA ALA A 510 -25.55 -32.04 100.10
C ALA A 510 -25.19 -32.92 98.88
N ALA A 511 -25.67 -34.15 98.81
CA ALA A 511 -25.51 -34.99 97.61
C ALA A 511 -26.21 -34.36 96.40
N GLN A 512 -27.50 -34.01 96.52
CA GLN A 512 -28.27 -33.37 95.45
C GLN A 512 -27.73 -31.97 95.09
N GLY A 513 -27.20 -31.23 96.07
CA GLY A 513 -26.54 -29.93 95.85
C GLY A 513 -25.29 -30.02 94.97
N ARG A 514 -24.56 -31.14 94.98
CA ARG A 514 -23.42 -31.35 94.05
C ARG A 514 -23.88 -31.65 92.63
N GLU A 515 -24.96 -32.40 92.44
CA GLU A 515 -25.56 -32.64 91.12
C GLU A 515 -26.01 -31.32 90.47
N LEU A 516 -26.68 -30.46 91.26
CA LEU A 516 -27.02 -29.10 90.86
C LEU A 516 -25.78 -28.27 90.47
N ALA A 517 -24.69 -28.36 91.25
CA ALA A 517 -23.47 -27.61 90.98
C ALA A 517 -22.80 -28.03 89.65
N VAL A 518 -22.87 -29.30 89.25
CA VAL A 518 -22.42 -29.75 87.91
C VAL A 518 -23.27 -29.12 86.79
N LEU A 519 -24.59 -28.98 86.98
CA LEU A 519 -25.45 -28.29 86.01
C LEU A 519 -25.07 -26.82 85.88
N VAL A 520 -24.84 -26.11 87.01
CA VAL A 520 -24.37 -24.72 87.01
C VAL A 520 -23.01 -24.59 86.32
N MET A 521 -22.05 -25.51 86.51
CA MET A 521 -20.79 -25.48 85.76
C MET A 521 -20.99 -25.56 84.23
N LYS A 522 -22.03 -26.26 83.76
CA LYS A 522 -22.32 -26.45 82.33
C LYS A 522 -23.08 -25.30 81.67
N ASN A 523 -24.05 -24.68 82.34
CA ASN A 523 -24.92 -23.64 81.76
C ASN A 523 -25.15 -22.40 82.67
N GLY A 524 -24.35 -22.23 83.71
CA GLY A 524 -24.35 -21.08 84.61
C GLY A 524 -23.61 -19.87 84.08
N THR A 525 -23.83 -18.74 84.74
CA THR A 525 -23.19 -17.43 84.54
C THR A 525 -21.76 -17.39 85.09
N ALA A 526 -21.02 -16.30 84.89
CA ALA A 526 -19.57 -16.27 85.13
C ALA A 526 -19.22 -16.45 86.62
N TRP A 527 -19.84 -15.67 87.50
CA TRP A 527 -19.68 -15.81 88.95
C TRP A 527 -20.39 -17.05 89.49
N GLY A 528 -21.56 -17.40 88.93
CA GLY A 528 -22.28 -18.64 89.22
C GLY A 528 -21.41 -19.89 89.09
N ARG A 529 -20.66 -20.03 87.98
CA ARG A 529 -19.72 -21.14 87.78
C ARG A 529 -18.60 -21.14 88.82
N ALA A 530 -17.94 -20.00 89.02
CA ALA A 530 -16.84 -19.87 89.99
C ALA A 530 -17.26 -20.22 91.43
N ALA A 531 -18.49 -19.88 91.84
CA ALA A 531 -19.03 -20.26 93.14
C ALA A 531 -19.29 -21.77 93.26
N THR A 532 -19.74 -22.43 92.19
CA THR A 532 -19.96 -23.89 92.19
C THR A 532 -18.69 -24.73 92.09
N GLU A 533 -17.62 -24.19 91.51
CA GLU A 533 -16.32 -24.85 91.47
C GLU A 533 -15.79 -25.12 92.89
N ALA A 534 -15.91 -24.14 93.80
CA ALA A 534 -15.59 -24.30 95.22
C ALA A 534 -16.53 -25.29 95.95
N ALA A 535 -17.82 -25.29 95.63
CA ALA A 535 -18.79 -26.18 96.24
C ALA A 535 -18.58 -27.67 95.85
N LEU A 536 -18.20 -27.93 94.59
CA LEU A 536 -17.96 -29.29 94.08
C LEU A 536 -16.77 -29.98 94.76
N GLY A 537 -15.74 -29.22 95.16
CA GLY A 537 -14.59 -29.74 95.90
C GLY A 537 -14.78 -29.82 97.42
N GLY A 538 -15.90 -29.34 97.96
CA GLY A 538 -16.12 -29.17 99.40
C GLY A 538 -16.75 -30.37 100.12
N PRO A 539 -16.59 -30.47 101.46
CA PRO A 539 -17.41 -31.35 102.30
C PRO A 539 -18.87 -30.88 102.35
N ASP A 540 -19.75 -31.69 102.92
CA ASP A 540 -21.22 -31.50 102.84
C ASP A 540 -21.67 -30.13 103.39
N GLU A 541 -21.02 -29.64 104.44
CA GLU A 541 -21.31 -28.33 105.04
C GLU A 541 -21.10 -27.16 104.05
N VAL A 542 -20.10 -27.27 103.16
CA VAL A 542 -19.80 -26.24 102.15
C VAL A 542 -20.83 -26.26 101.02
N VAL A 543 -21.36 -27.43 100.66
CA VAL A 543 -22.45 -27.53 99.67
C VAL A 543 -23.76 -26.97 100.24
N ILE A 544 -24.02 -27.22 101.53
CA ILE A 544 -25.19 -26.67 102.24
C ILE A 544 -25.07 -25.16 102.43
N ASP A 545 -23.89 -24.62 102.70
CA ASP A 545 -23.70 -23.16 102.74
C ASP A 545 -23.83 -22.54 101.34
N TYR A 546 -23.26 -23.15 100.29
CA TYR A 546 -23.50 -22.72 98.91
C TYR A 546 -25.01 -22.65 98.57
N LEU A 547 -25.81 -23.64 98.98
CA LEU A 547 -27.27 -23.63 98.82
C LEU A 547 -27.98 -22.57 99.69
N ARG A 548 -27.50 -22.28 100.91
CA ARG A 548 -28.14 -21.30 101.80
C ARG A 548 -27.80 -19.85 101.44
N THR A 549 -26.53 -19.59 101.11
CA THR A 549 -25.94 -18.26 100.97
C THR A 549 -25.22 -18.09 99.62
N GLY A 550 -24.28 -18.98 99.27
CA GLY A 550 -23.29 -18.77 98.22
C GLY A 550 -23.86 -18.50 96.81
N TRP A 551 -24.90 -19.22 96.38
CA TRP A 551 -25.51 -18.99 95.06
C TRP A 551 -26.14 -17.60 94.91
N LYS A 552 -26.64 -17.03 96.00
CA LYS A 552 -27.25 -15.68 96.01
C LYS A 552 -26.15 -14.65 95.80
N THR A 553 -25.08 -14.73 96.60
CA THR A 553 -23.91 -13.86 96.46
C THR A 553 -23.28 -13.96 95.07
N ALA A 554 -23.20 -15.16 94.48
CA ALA A 554 -22.72 -15.35 93.11
C ALA A 554 -23.63 -14.64 92.08
N LYS A 555 -24.94 -14.83 92.19
CA LYS A 555 -25.92 -14.14 91.33
C LYS A 555 -25.87 -12.62 91.50
N GLU A 556 -25.65 -12.12 92.71
CA GLU A 556 -25.54 -10.68 92.99
C GLU A 556 -24.33 -10.03 92.30
N GLN A 557 -23.21 -10.77 92.13
CA GLN A 557 -22.07 -10.30 91.34
C GLN A 557 -22.31 -10.42 89.82
N ASP A 558 -22.94 -11.50 89.33
CA ASP A 558 -23.33 -11.61 87.92
C ASP A 558 -24.32 -10.50 87.51
N ASP A 559 -25.30 -10.21 88.36
CA ASP A 559 -26.26 -9.12 88.16
C ASP A 559 -25.55 -7.75 88.18
N ARG A 560 -24.64 -7.50 89.12
CA ARG A 560 -23.84 -6.26 89.15
C ARG A 560 -22.97 -6.10 87.88
N SER A 561 -22.16 -7.09 87.53
CA SER A 561 -21.26 -7.03 86.36
C SER A 561 -22.01 -6.87 85.03
N TYR A 562 -23.23 -7.40 84.92
CA TYR A 562 -24.08 -7.15 83.75
C TYR A 562 -24.51 -5.67 83.65
N VAL A 563 -24.85 -5.04 84.77
CA VAL A 563 -25.26 -3.63 84.82
C VAL A 563 -24.07 -2.68 84.64
N GLU A 564 -22.88 -3.02 85.15
CA GLU A 564 -21.63 -2.27 84.91
C GLU A 564 -21.32 -2.16 83.41
N ARG A 565 -21.38 -3.26 82.66
CA ARG A 565 -21.15 -3.21 81.20
C ARG A 565 -22.27 -2.48 80.45
N LEU A 566 -23.52 -2.50 80.95
CA LEU A 566 -24.60 -1.66 80.41
C LEU A 566 -24.39 -0.16 80.69
N ALA A 567 -23.70 0.20 81.78
CA ALA A 567 -23.30 1.58 82.06
C ALA A 567 -22.18 2.08 81.14
N GLU A 568 -21.25 1.21 80.72
CA GLU A 568 -20.16 1.57 79.79
C GLU A 568 -20.60 1.55 78.31
N GLU A 569 -21.07 0.40 77.81
CA GLU A 569 -21.13 0.12 76.36
C GLU A 569 -22.45 0.52 75.69
N SER A 570 -23.56 0.59 76.44
CA SER A 570 -24.90 0.78 75.85
C SER A 570 -25.05 2.15 75.19
N THR A 571 -25.23 2.28 73.86
CA THR A 571 -25.32 3.60 73.23
C THR A 571 -26.57 4.41 73.60
N THR A 572 -27.64 3.79 74.10
CA THR A 572 -28.78 4.50 74.74
C THR A 572 -28.34 5.09 76.09
N LYS A 573 -28.15 6.43 76.13
CA LYS A 573 -27.69 7.14 77.34
C LYS A 573 -28.62 6.93 78.54
N ALA A 574 -29.93 6.91 78.34
CA ALA A 574 -30.88 6.72 79.43
C ALA A 574 -30.72 5.36 80.14
N VAL A 575 -30.27 4.32 79.44
CA VAL A 575 -29.96 3.01 80.02
C VAL A 575 -28.61 3.04 80.74
N ARG A 576 -27.59 3.75 80.22
CA ARG A 576 -26.33 3.96 80.96
C ARG A 576 -26.55 4.69 82.27
N ASP A 577 -27.26 5.83 82.22
CA ASP A 577 -27.55 6.67 83.38
C ASP A 577 -28.34 5.92 84.46
N ALA A 578 -29.34 5.13 84.05
CA ALA A 578 -30.15 4.33 84.96
C ALA A 578 -29.41 3.07 85.46
N ALA A 579 -28.45 2.55 84.70
CA ALA A 579 -27.56 1.47 85.14
C ALA A 579 -26.61 1.96 86.25
N GLU A 580 -25.94 3.11 86.07
CA GLU A 580 -25.14 3.73 87.15
C GLU A 580 -26.01 4.00 88.40
N THR A 581 -27.21 4.57 88.21
CA THR A 581 -28.17 4.81 89.31
C THR A 581 -28.57 3.52 90.06
N ALA A 582 -28.56 2.36 89.38
CA ALA A 582 -28.84 1.07 90.00
C ALA A 582 -27.63 0.48 90.73
N LEU A 583 -26.41 0.74 90.25
CA LEU A 583 -25.15 0.26 90.85
C LEU A 583 -24.84 0.93 92.19
N ASP A 584 -25.25 2.19 92.37
CA ASP A 584 -25.28 2.91 93.66
C ASP A 584 -26.22 2.27 94.71
N GLY A 585 -27.10 1.36 94.28
CA GLY A 585 -28.08 0.67 95.11
C GLY A 585 -27.61 -0.64 95.75
N ASP A 586 -28.52 -1.27 96.49
CA ASP A 586 -28.30 -2.62 97.03
C ASP A 586 -28.59 -3.71 95.97
N ALA A 587 -28.40 -4.98 96.37
CA ALA A 587 -28.67 -6.13 95.52
C ALA A 587 -30.13 -6.20 95.01
N ALA A 588 -31.10 -5.70 95.79
CA ALA A 588 -32.50 -5.66 95.37
C ALA A 588 -32.75 -4.56 94.34
N ALA A 589 -32.12 -3.39 94.48
CA ALA A 589 -32.15 -2.32 93.49
C ALA A 589 -31.53 -2.75 92.14
N ILE A 590 -30.36 -3.40 92.16
CA ILE A 590 -29.72 -3.95 90.95
C ILE A 590 -30.61 -5.02 90.30
N THR A 591 -31.15 -5.96 91.10
CA THR A 591 -32.05 -7.02 90.60
C THR A 591 -33.34 -6.44 90.00
N GLU A 592 -33.92 -5.41 90.61
CA GLU A 592 -35.15 -4.75 90.13
C GLU A 592 -34.88 -3.89 88.89
N PHE A 593 -33.69 -3.28 88.78
CA PHE A 593 -33.25 -2.65 87.54
C PHE A 593 -33.17 -3.67 86.41
N ILE A 594 -32.51 -4.82 86.61
CA ILE A 594 -32.43 -5.88 85.58
C ILE A 594 -33.81 -6.42 85.22
N LYS A 595 -34.69 -6.64 86.20
CA LYS A 595 -36.05 -7.17 85.96
C LYS A 595 -36.97 -6.17 85.27
N ASN A 596 -36.89 -4.89 85.60
CA ASN A 596 -37.88 -3.88 85.23
C ASN A 596 -37.24 -2.55 84.79
N GLY A 597 -36.32 -2.00 85.58
CA GLY A 597 -35.75 -0.66 85.37
C GLY A 597 -35.05 -0.45 84.02
N GLN A 598 -34.26 -1.42 83.53
CA GLN A 598 -33.55 -1.30 82.24
C GLN A 598 -34.54 -1.17 81.07
N TYR A 599 -35.65 -1.90 81.11
CA TYR A 599 -36.71 -1.84 80.11
C TYR A 599 -37.49 -0.51 80.21
N GLN A 600 -37.69 0.01 81.42
CA GLN A 600 -38.36 1.29 81.65
C GLN A 600 -37.49 2.47 81.18
N ALA A 601 -36.20 2.46 81.50
CA ALA A 601 -35.22 3.45 81.05
C ALA A 601 -35.03 3.44 79.53
N GLY A 602 -34.98 2.24 78.92
CA GLY A 602 -34.97 2.05 77.47
C GLY A 602 -36.32 2.27 76.79
N ALA A 603 -37.42 2.47 77.50
CA ALA A 603 -38.77 2.49 76.91
C ALA A 603 -38.99 3.56 75.82
N PRO A 604 -38.47 4.81 75.91
CA PRO A 604 -38.59 5.80 74.85
C PRO A 604 -37.84 5.35 73.58
N ASP A 605 -36.58 4.95 73.73
CA ASP A 605 -35.73 4.49 72.63
C ASP A 605 -36.27 3.20 72.00
N MET A 606 -36.82 2.27 72.79
CA MET A 606 -37.52 1.09 72.27
C MET A 606 -38.78 1.48 71.48
N ARG A 607 -39.57 2.48 71.88
CA ARG A 607 -40.70 2.95 71.06
C ARG A 607 -40.22 3.53 69.73
N VAL A 608 -39.14 4.32 69.75
CA VAL A 608 -38.51 4.87 68.53
C VAL A 608 -38.01 3.74 67.64
N ALA A 609 -37.31 2.74 68.20
CA ALA A 609 -36.84 1.57 67.48
C ALA A 609 -37.98 0.74 66.88
N ILE A 610 -39.12 0.59 67.57
CA ILE A 610 -40.31 -0.08 67.01
C ILE A 610 -40.89 0.73 65.85
N VAL A 611 -41.06 2.05 66.02
CA VAL A 611 -41.56 2.93 64.94
C VAL A 611 -40.64 2.86 63.73
N GLN A 612 -39.32 2.89 63.91
CA GLN A 612 -38.33 2.70 62.84
C GLN A 612 -38.36 1.27 62.24
N THR A 613 -38.69 0.25 63.04
CA THR A 613 -38.80 -1.15 62.59
C THR A 613 -40.06 -1.39 61.75
N ILE A 614 -41.14 -0.63 61.98
CA ILE A 614 -42.38 -0.70 61.20
C ILE A 614 -42.52 0.36 60.12
N ASP A 615 -41.64 1.36 60.07
CA ASP A 615 -41.62 2.33 58.98
C ASP A 615 -41.15 1.64 57.68
N GLY A 616 -41.89 1.87 56.59
CA GLY A 616 -41.71 1.14 55.33
C GLY A 616 -41.92 -0.40 55.39
N ALA A 617 -42.36 -0.95 56.52
CA ALA A 617 -42.53 -2.40 56.69
C ALA A 617 -43.72 -2.98 55.93
N GLY A 618 -43.72 -4.31 55.79
CA GLY A 618 -44.88 -5.05 55.29
C GLY A 618 -46.08 -4.99 56.25
N PRO A 619 -47.30 -5.28 55.77
CA PRO A 619 -48.53 -5.13 56.55
C PRO A 619 -48.56 -5.97 57.83
N ILE A 620 -47.97 -7.18 57.85
CA ILE A 620 -47.99 -8.07 59.03
C ILE A 620 -47.02 -7.54 60.10
N LEU A 621 -45.81 -7.14 59.73
CA LEU A 621 -44.86 -6.50 60.63
C LEU A 621 -45.38 -5.16 61.18
N ALA A 622 -45.98 -4.35 60.31
CA ALA A 622 -46.55 -3.07 60.71
C ALA A 622 -47.66 -3.22 61.76
N GLU A 623 -48.55 -4.21 61.60
CA GLU A 623 -49.63 -4.46 62.56
C GLU A 623 -49.13 -5.10 63.86
N ALA A 624 -48.13 -5.99 63.80
CA ALA A 624 -47.49 -6.54 64.98
C ALA A 624 -46.82 -5.45 65.85
N GLY A 625 -46.12 -4.47 65.23
CA GLY A 625 -45.48 -3.38 65.97
C GLY A 625 -46.46 -2.35 66.51
N ARG A 626 -47.55 -2.05 65.79
CA ARG A 626 -48.68 -1.27 66.34
C ARG A 626 -49.30 -1.95 67.55
N THR A 627 -49.52 -3.27 67.46
CA THR A 627 -50.04 -4.07 68.57
C THR A 627 -49.10 -4.02 69.78
N ALA A 628 -47.78 -4.16 69.57
CA ALA A 628 -46.80 -4.02 70.63
C ALA A 628 -46.82 -2.64 71.29
N LEU A 629 -46.81 -1.56 70.50
CA LEU A 629 -46.90 -0.17 70.99
C LEU A 629 -48.19 0.07 71.79
N ALA A 630 -49.33 -0.47 71.34
CA ALA A 630 -50.63 -0.32 71.98
C ALA A 630 -50.72 -0.97 73.37
N THR A 631 -49.86 -1.94 73.70
CA THR A 631 -49.78 -2.51 75.06
C THR A 631 -49.27 -1.50 76.11
N ASN A 632 -48.54 -0.47 75.67
CA ASN A 632 -47.80 0.49 76.51
C ASN A 632 -46.72 -0.14 77.44
N ASP A 633 -46.49 -1.46 77.39
CA ASP A 633 -45.58 -2.22 78.25
C ASP A 633 -44.15 -2.31 77.64
N PRO A 634 -43.11 -1.76 78.32
CA PRO A 634 -41.72 -1.84 77.85
C PRO A 634 -41.18 -3.25 77.63
N LYS A 635 -41.68 -4.27 78.34
CA LYS A 635 -41.28 -5.67 78.12
C LYS A 635 -41.90 -6.22 76.84
N LYS A 636 -43.12 -5.81 76.48
CA LYS A 636 -43.72 -6.14 75.17
C LYS A 636 -43.02 -5.42 74.04
N PHE A 637 -42.48 -4.21 74.27
CA PHE A 637 -41.60 -3.57 73.29
C PHE A 637 -40.32 -4.39 73.08
N SER A 638 -39.67 -4.83 74.17
CA SER A 638 -38.47 -5.69 74.09
C SER A 638 -38.77 -7.00 73.36
N VAL A 639 -39.83 -7.72 73.72
CA VAL A 639 -40.23 -8.99 73.07
C VAL A 639 -40.52 -8.79 71.57
N PHE A 640 -41.17 -7.69 71.18
CA PHE A 640 -41.32 -7.37 69.77
C PHE A 640 -39.98 -7.12 69.09
N LEU A 641 -39.07 -6.37 69.72
CA LEU A 641 -37.77 -6.02 69.17
C LEU A 641 -36.78 -7.21 69.12
N THR A 642 -36.93 -8.23 69.95
CA THR A 642 -36.04 -9.41 69.97
C THR A 642 -36.59 -10.63 69.25
N ASP A 643 -37.91 -10.78 69.15
CA ASP A 643 -38.58 -11.93 68.51
C ASP A 643 -39.64 -11.48 67.50
N THR A 644 -40.73 -10.85 67.97
CA THR A 644 -41.98 -10.82 67.19
C THR A 644 -41.83 -10.06 65.86
N GLN A 645 -40.92 -9.08 65.79
CA GLN A 645 -40.57 -8.41 64.53
C GLN A 645 -40.05 -9.37 63.45
N HIS A 646 -39.30 -10.40 63.83
CA HIS A 646 -38.65 -11.32 62.90
C HIS A 646 -39.67 -12.33 62.34
N THR A 647 -40.52 -12.87 63.21
CA THR A 647 -41.63 -13.75 62.81
C THR A 647 -42.61 -13.03 61.88
N ALA A 648 -43.02 -11.80 62.21
CA ALA A 648 -43.94 -11.02 61.38
C ALA A 648 -43.34 -10.63 60.02
N ARG A 649 -42.08 -10.17 60.00
CA ARG A 649 -41.33 -9.86 58.77
C ARG A 649 -41.27 -11.05 57.82
N THR A 650 -40.98 -12.23 58.35
CA THR A 650 -40.86 -13.47 57.58
C THR A 650 -42.15 -13.79 56.80
N GLN A 651 -43.32 -13.48 57.36
CA GLN A 651 -44.61 -13.72 56.69
C GLN A 651 -44.84 -12.76 55.51
N ASP A 652 -44.61 -11.46 55.71
CA ASP A 652 -44.65 -10.47 54.62
C ASP A 652 -43.69 -10.83 53.47
N GLU A 653 -42.49 -11.27 53.83
CA GLU A 653 -41.44 -11.63 52.88
C GLU A 653 -41.76 -12.92 52.09
N ARG A 654 -42.47 -13.89 52.68
CA ARG A 654 -42.99 -15.06 51.95
C ARG A 654 -44.02 -14.65 50.91
N VAL A 655 -44.94 -13.75 51.26
CA VAL A 655 -45.91 -13.19 50.30
C VAL A 655 -45.19 -12.46 49.16
N ARG A 656 -44.19 -11.64 49.48
CA ARG A 656 -43.41 -10.92 48.47
C ARG A 656 -42.61 -11.87 47.55
N ALA A 657 -42.00 -12.92 48.09
CA ALA A 657 -41.28 -13.90 47.29
C ALA A 657 -42.22 -14.69 46.36
N ALA A 658 -43.42 -15.05 46.82
CA ALA A 658 -44.43 -15.69 45.98
C ALA A 658 -44.89 -14.78 44.81
N GLN A 659 -45.03 -13.47 45.04
CA GLN A 659 -45.29 -12.50 43.95
C GLN A 659 -44.14 -12.42 42.95
N LEU A 660 -42.89 -12.49 43.40
CA LEU A 660 -41.70 -12.47 42.53
C LEU A 660 -41.57 -13.77 41.71
N LEU A 661 -41.98 -14.91 42.27
CA LEU A 661 -42.01 -16.20 41.59
C LEU A 661 -43.02 -16.24 40.41
N SER A 662 -44.09 -15.44 40.43
CA SER A 662 -45.01 -15.31 39.29
C SER A 662 -44.63 -14.17 38.34
N SER A 663 -44.25 -13.01 38.85
CA SER A 663 -44.03 -11.79 38.05
C SER A 663 -42.60 -11.55 37.57
N GLY A 664 -41.59 -12.18 38.16
CA GLY A 664 -40.18 -11.95 37.86
C GLY A 664 -39.71 -12.46 36.49
N GLY A 665 -38.50 -12.04 36.09
CA GLY A 665 -37.74 -12.69 35.02
C GLY A 665 -37.14 -14.03 35.47
N PRO A 666 -36.47 -14.78 34.57
CA PRO A 666 -35.93 -16.11 34.88
C PRO A 666 -35.04 -16.18 36.13
N GLU A 667 -34.06 -15.28 36.29
CA GLU A 667 -33.16 -15.25 37.45
C GLU A 667 -33.91 -14.84 38.73
N VAL A 668 -34.85 -13.87 38.66
CA VAL A 668 -35.71 -13.52 39.81
C VAL A 668 -36.59 -14.70 40.23
N LYS A 669 -37.15 -15.45 39.27
CA LYS A 669 -38.00 -16.62 39.54
C LYS A 669 -37.23 -17.78 40.14
N SER A 670 -36.04 -18.07 39.64
CA SER A 670 -35.12 -19.06 40.23
C SER A 670 -34.82 -18.71 41.69
N ALA A 671 -34.35 -17.49 41.95
CA ALA A 671 -33.99 -17.06 43.30
C ALA A 671 -35.19 -16.95 44.25
N ALA A 672 -36.37 -16.54 43.78
CA ALA A 672 -37.59 -16.53 44.58
C ALA A 672 -38.01 -17.95 45.01
N ARG A 673 -37.85 -18.95 44.12
CA ARG A 673 -38.11 -20.36 44.45
C ARG A 673 -37.14 -20.87 45.53
N ILE A 674 -35.85 -20.58 45.38
CA ILE A 674 -34.81 -20.93 46.37
C ILE A 674 -35.09 -20.27 47.73
N ALA A 675 -35.39 -18.97 47.73
CA ALA A 675 -35.64 -18.20 48.95
C ALA A 675 -36.88 -18.67 49.74
N LEU A 676 -37.92 -19.16 49.04
CA LEU A 676 -39.11 -19.73 49.67
C LEU A 676 -38.88 -21.10 50.33
N ALA A 677 -37.85 -21.85 49.91
CA ALA A 677 -37.47 -23.12 50.54
C ALA A 677 -36.55 -22.93 51.75
N GLY A 678 -35.82 -21.81 51.82
CA GLY A 678 -34.78 -21.55 52.81
C GLY A 678 -35.25 -21.04 54.17
N SER A 679 -34.25 -20.68 55.00
CA SER A 679 -34.46 -20.09 56.32
C SER A 679 -35.06 -18.67 56.25
N PRO A 680 -35.65 -18.15 57.34
CA PRO A 680 -36.10 -16.76 57.43
C PRO A 680 -35.03 -15.74 57.02
N GLN A 681 -33.76 -15.95 57.41
CA GLN A 681 -32.65 -15.06 57.07
C GLN A 681 -32.28 -15.14 55.58
N THR A 682 -32.38 -16.33 54.98
CA THR A 682 -32.18 -16.55 53.53
C THR A 682 -33.23 -15.79 52.72
N LEU A 683 -34.49 -15.88 53.15
CA LEU A 683 -35.61 -15.17 52.58
C LEU A 683 -35.49 -13.64 52.74
N HIS A 684 -35.12 -13.17 53.93
CA HIS A 684 -34.87 -11.76 54.22
C HIS A 684 -33.76 -11.18 53.35
N ALA A 685 -32.63 -11.89 53.20
CA ALA A 685 -31.54 -11.50 52.32
C ALA A 685 -31.97 -11.44 50.84
N PHE A 686 -32.87 -12.34 50.41
CA PHE A 686 -33.46 -12.31 49.08
C PHE A 686 -34.40 -11.11 48.89
N ILE A 687 -35.32 -10.82 49.82
CA ILE A 687 -36.24 -9.69 49.66
C ILE A 687 -35.51 -8.34 49.76
N THR A 688 -34.62 -8.16 50.74
CA THR A 688 -33.88 -6.89 50.91
C THR A 688 -32.91 -6.60 49.76
N THR A 689 -32.15 -7.60 49.28
CA THR A 689 -31.11 -7.35 48.25
C THR A 689 -31.15 -8.30 47.06
N GLY A 690 -31.54 -9.56 47.25
CA GLY A 690 -31.50 -10.60 46.20
C GLY A 690 -32.42 -10.33 45.01
N GLN A 691 -33.67 -9.89 45.24
CA GLN A 691 -34.64 -9.63 44.18
C GLN A 691 -34.09 -8.60 43.17
N TYR A 692 -33.47 -7.52 43.67
CA TYR A 692 -32.91 -6.45 42.84
C TYR A 692 -31.59 -6.84 42.17
N LYS A 693 -30.77 -7.69 42.81
CA LYS A 693 -29.57 -8.27 42.18
C LYS A 693 -29.95 -9.19 41.01
N LYS A 694 -30.93 -10.07 41.20
CA LYS A 694 -31.41 -11.00 40.18
C LYS A 694 -32.18 -10.31 39.06
N GLN A 695 -32.96 -9.27 39.36
CA GLN A 695 -33.58 -8.40 38.35
C GLN A 695 -32.53 -7.70 37.47
N ARG A 696 -31.38 -7.29 38.04
CA ARG A 696 -30.26 -6.76 37.26
C ARG A 696 -29.60 -7.84 36.39
N GLN A 697 -29.54 -9.10 36.81
CA GLN A 697 -29.08 -10.21 35.97
C GLN A 697 -30.06 -10.48 34.81
N ASP A 698 -31.38 -10.48 35.04
CA ASP A 698 -32.40 -10.58 33.97
C ASP A 698 -32.29 -9.44 32.93
N LEU A 699 -32.06 -8.20 33.38
CA LEU A 699 -31.87 -7.05 32.50
C LEU A 699 -30.57 -7.15 31.69
N LEU A 700 -29.48 -7.66 32.27
CA LEU A 700 -28.24 -7.93 31.55
C LEU A 700 -28.42 -9.03 30.50
N ASN A 701 -29.11 -10.13 30.85
CA ASN A 701 -29.43 -11.23 29.92
C ASN A 701 -30.28 -10.73 28.74
N THR A 702 -31.28 -9.89 29.00
CA THR A 702 -32.12 -9.25 27.97
C THR A 702 -31.29 -8.33 27.07
N THR A 703 -30.39 -7.53 27.65
CA THR A 703 -29.52 -6.60 26.92
C THR A 703 -28.55 -7.34 25.99
N HIS A 704 -27.89 -8.39 26.49
CA HIS A 704 -27.01 -9.27 25.72
C HIS A 704 -27.77 -9.93 24.56
N THR A 705 -28.95 -10.51 24.83
CA THR A 705 -29.81 -11.13 23.81
C THR A 705 -30.12 -10.15 22.67
N ALA A 706 -30.54 -8.92 23.00
CA ALA A 706 -30.83 -7.90 21.99
C ALA A 706 -29.59 -7.43 21.21
N GLN A 707 -28.41 -7.39 21.85
CA GLN A 707 -27.14 -7.06 21.18
C GLN A 707 -26.75 -8.14 20.15
N VAL A 708 -26.81 -9.42 20.54
CA VAL A 708 -26.48 -10.56 19.65
C VAL A 708 -27.48 -10.65 18.49
N GLN A 709 -28.78 -10.53 18.75
CA GLN A 709 -29.81 -10.47 17.70
C GLN A 709 -29.59 -9.31 16.73
N LYS A 710 -29.22 -8.13 17.22
CA LYS A 710 -28.91 -6.98 16.35
C LYS A 710 -27.71 -7.26 15.43
N LEU A 711 -26.62 -7.82 15.96
CA LEU A 711 -25.44 -8.19 15.17
C LEU A 711 -25.80 -9.16 14.04
N ILE A 712 -26.67 -10.14 14.32
CA ILE A 712 -27.18 -11.09 13.32
C ILE A 712 -28.05 -10.38 12.26
N ALA A 713 -28.93 -9.46 12.66
CA ALA A 713 -29.79 -8.72 11.74
C ALA A 713 -29.01 -7.74 10.83
N ASP A 714 -28.03 -7.02 11.38
CA ASP A 714 -27.13 -6.15 10.61
C ASP A 714 -26.28 -6.97 9.62
N ALA A 715 -25.76 -8.14 10.05
CA ALA A 715 -25.04 -9.07 9.18
C ALA A 715 -25.94 -9.67 8.07
N ALA A 716 -27.19 -10.04 8.39
CA ALA A 716 -28.17 -10.55 7.43
C ALA A 716 -28.49 -9.53 6.33
N LYS A 717 -28.64 -8.24 6.71
CA LYS A 717 -28.82 -7.13 5.77
C LYS A 717 -27.62 -6.98 4.83
N ILE A 718 -26.39 -7.15 5.34
CA ILE A 718 -25.18 -7.13 4.51
C ILE A 718 -25.14 -8.34 3.57
N ALA A 719 -25.45 -9.55 4.04
CA ALA A 719 -25.48 -10.75 3.21
C ALA A 719 -26.52 -10.65 2.07
N ALA A 720 -27.71 -10.11 2.33
CA ALA A 720 -28.72 -9.84 1.30
C ALA A 720 -28.20 -8.83 0.25
N THR A 721 -27.52 -7.77 0.70
CA THR A 721 -26.88 -6.77 -0.18
C THR A 721 -25.76 -7.40 -1.02
N ALA A 722 -24.99 -8.33 -0.43
CA ALA A 722 -23.95 -9.08 -1.13
C ALA A 722 -24.53 -9.97 -2.24
N GLN A 723 -25.65 -10.65 -2.00
CA GLN A 723 -26.35 -11.44 -3.01
C GLN A 723 -26.89 -10.57 -4.16
N GLN A 724 -27.47 -9.41 -3.86
CA GLN A 724 -27.89 -8.43 -4.89
C GLN A 724 -26.70 -7.95 -5.74
N ASN A 725 -25.55 -7.70 -5.12
CA ASN A 725 -24.31 -7.35 -5.80
C ASN A 725 -23.84 -8.50 -6.72
N ALA A 726 -23.78 -9.74 -6.23
CA ALA A 726 -23.40 -10.91 -7.02
C ALA A 726 -24.32 -11.13 -8.24
N GLN A 727 -25.65 -11.02 -8.07
CA GLN A 727 -26.60 -11.09 -9.19
C GLN A 727 -26.37 -9.97 -10.21
N THR A 728 -26.06 -8.75 -9.74
CA THR A 728 -25.69 -7.62 -10.60
C THR A 728 -24.39 -7.89 -11.37
N ALA A 729 -23.39 -8.49 -10.73
CA ALA A 729 -22.11 -8.86 -11.35
C ALA A 729 -22.31 -9.91 -12.46
N GLN A 730 -23.11 -10.95 -12.21
CA GLN A 730 -23.44 -11.98 -13.20
C GLN A 730 -24.21 -11.40 -14.41
N LYS A 731 -25.10 -10.43 -14.17
CA LYS A 731 -25.80 -9.70 -15.24
C LYS A 731 -24.84 -8.93 -16.15
N VAL A 732 -23.89 -8.17 -15.59
CA VAL A 732 -22.93 -7.41 -16.42
C VAL A 732 -21.90 -8.32 -17.10
N ALA A 733 -21.49 -9.43 -16.47
CA ALA A 733 -20.66 -10.42 -17.15
C ALA A 733 -21.37 -11.06 -18.36
N ALA A 734 -22.70 -11.23 -18.32
CA ALA A 734 -23.47 -11.64 -19.50
C ALA A 734 -23.49 -10.56 -20.60
N THR A 735 -23.61 -9.28 -20.24
CA THR A 735 -23.47 -8.15 -21.18
C THR A 735 -22.08 -8.13 -21.83
N ALA A 736 -21.01 -8.31 -21.05
CA ALA A 736 -19.64 -8.37 -21.54
C ALA A 736 -19.43 -9.50 -22.56
N ARG A 737 -19.95 -10.69 -22.28
CA ARG A 737 -19.89 -11.84 -23.21
C ARG A 737 -20.65 -11.59 -24.52
N LYS A 738 -21.78 -10.87 -24.48
CA LYS A 738 -22.51 -10.44 -25.69
C LYS A 738 -21.69 -9.43 -26.51
N ALA A 739 -21.07 -8.45 -25.86
CA ALA A 739 -20.21 -7.47 -26.53
C ALA A 739 -18.99 -8.13 -27.22
N ALA A 740 -18.35 -9.11 -26.58
CA ALA A 740 -17.25 -9.85 -27.20
C ALA A 740 -17.67 -10.62 -28.47
N ALA A 741 -18.86 -11.23 -28.48
CA ALA A 741 -19.41 -11.88 -29.67
C ALA A 741 -19.69 -10.87 -30.80
N GLU A 742 -20.29 -9.72 -30.47
CA GLU A 742 -20.52 -8.63 -31.44
C GLU A 742 -19.20 -8.09 -32.00
N ALA A 743 -18.15 -7.93 -31.19
CA ALA A 743 -16.84 -7.48 -31.64
C ALA A 743 -16.22 -8.44 -32.67
N ASN A 744 -16.31 -9.75 -32.43
CA ASN A 744 -15.80 -10.78 -33.35
C ASN A 744 -16.54 -10.76 -34.70
N GLU A 745 -17.86 -10.53 -34.69
CA GLU A 745 -18.63 -10.31 -35.93
C GLU A 745 -18.14 -9.11 -36.75
N TRP A 746 -17.66 -8.04 -36.10
CA TRP A 746 -17.12 -6.87 -36.81
C TRP A 746 -15.71 -7.13 -37.36
N ALA A 747 -14.86 -7.86 -36.64
CA ALA A 747 -13.54 -8.28 -37.13
C ALA A 747 -13.63 -9.08 -38.45
N GLU A 748 -14.54 -10.06 -38.54
CA GLU A 748 -14.76 -10.82 -39.78
C GLU A 748 -15.28 -9.95 -40.95
N LYS A 749 -16.15 -8.97 -40.66
CA LYS A 749 -16.64 -8.00 -41.66
C LYS A 749 -15.52 -7.05 -42.14
N ALA A 750 -14.57 -6.71 -41.27
CA ALA A 750 -13.40 -5.92 -41.61
C ALA A 750 -12.44 -6.71 -42.52
N LYS A 751 -12.12 -7.95 -42.13
CA LYS A 751 -11.30 -8.90 -42.90
C LYS A 751 -11.81 -9.07 -44.33
N ALA A 752 -13.11 -9.38 -44.48
CA ALA A 752 -13.78 -9.53 -45.77
C ALA A 752 -13.88 -8.24 -46.61
N SER A 753 -13.52 -7.09 -46.04
CA SER A 753 -13.38 -5.81 -46.75
C SER A 753 -11.93 -5.58 -47.20
N ALA A 754 -10.95 -5.87 -46.34
CA ALA A 754 -9.52 -5.81 -46.67
C ALA A 754 -9.16 -6.76 -47.84
N ASP A 755 -9.69 -7.98 -47.85
CA ASP A 755 -9.45 -8.94 -48.94
C ASP A 755 -9.97 -8.43 -50.30
N LYS A 756 -11.09 -7.69 -50.31
CA LYS A 756 -11.61 -7.04 -51.54
C LYS A 756 -10.73 -5.88 -51.98
N ALA A 757 -10.30 -5.03 -51.05
CA ALA A 757 -9.41 -3.91 -51.33
C ALA A 757 -8.09 -4.38 -51.95
N LYS A 758 -7.53 -5.48 -51.43
CA LYS A 758 -6.33 -6.16 -51.96
C LYS A 758 -6.53 -6.68 -53.40
N GLY A 759 -7.71 -7.20 -53.72
CA GLY A 759 -8.09 -7.57 -55.09
C GLY A 759 -8.08 -6.36 -56.04
N TYR A 760 -8.79 -5.29 -55.67
CA TYR A 760 -8.84 -4.05 -56.47
C TYR A 760 -7.44 -3.44 -56.70
N ALA A 761 -6.57 -3.42 -55.69
CA ALA A 761 -5.20 -2.94 -55.83
C ALA A 761 -4.36 -3.77 -56.83
N ALA A 762 -4.59 -5.09 -56.91
CA ALA A 762 -3.91 -5.95 -57.88
C ALA A 762 -4.37 -5.67 -59.32
N GLU A 763 -5.67 -5.47 -59.53
CA GLU A 763 -6.26 -5.07 -60.82
C GLU A 763 -5.72 -3.70 -61.27
N ALA A 764 -5.69 -2.71 -60.37
CA ALA A 764 -5.17 -1.37 -60.66
C ALA A 764 -3.68 -1.40 -61.03
N ALA A 765 -2.88 -2.22 -60.33
CA ALA A 765 -1.47 -2.41 -60.62
C ALA A 765 -1.22 -3.07 -61.99
N GLN A 766 -2.15 -3.90 -62.49
CA GLN A 766 -2.05 -4.41 -63.87
C GLN A 766 -2.33 -3.31 -64.90
N HIS A 767 -3.41 -2.55 -64.72
CA HIS A 767 -3.72 -1.41 -65.60
C HIS A 767 -2.60 -0.37 -65.68
N ALA A 768 -1.87 -0.14 -64.58
CA ALA A 768 -0.69 0.72 -64.59
C ALA A 768 0.42 0.18 -65.51
N LYS A 769 0.73 -1.13 -65.46
CA LYS A 769 1.72 -1.76 -66.36
C LYS A 769 1.30 -1.66 -67.83
N ASP A 770 0.02 -1.89 -68.13
CA ASP A 770 -0.53 -1.80 -69.48
C ASP A 770 -0.39 -0.36 -70.03
N ALA A 771 -0.59 0.63 -69.17
CA ALA A 771 -0.39 2.05 -69.48
C ALA A 771 1.09 2.41 -69.66
N GLU A 772 1.99 1.87 -68.81
CA GLU A 772 3.43 2.07 -68.91
C GLU A 772 4.02 1.45 -70.18
N ALA A 773 3.60 0.24 -70.56
CA ALA A 773 3.97 -0.38 -71.83
C ALA A 773 3.50 0.46 -73.03
N SER A 774 2.27 1.00 -72.95
CA SER A 774 1.74 1.93 -73.96
C SER A 774 2.57 3.22 -74.03
N ALA A 775 2.93 3.82 -72.89
CA ALA A 775 3.76 5.02 -72.83
C ALA A 775 5.20 4.77 -73.30
N ALA A 776 5.78 3.60 -73.04
CA ALA A 776 7.09 3.19 -73.54
C ALA A 776 7.08 3.03 -75.07
N SER A 777 6.03 2.43 -75.64
CA SER A 777 5.82 2.35 -77.09
C SER A 777 5.64 3.75 -77.73
N ALA A 778 4.86 4.62 -77.08
CA ALA A 778 4.70 6.02 -77.49
C ALA A 778 6.03 6.79 -77.41
N ALA A 779 6.81 6.59 -76.36
CA ALA A 779 8.12 7.21 -76.16
C ALA A 779 9.18 6.67 -77.13
N ALA A 780 9.14 5.39 -77.49
CA ALA A 780 9.95 4.81 -78.56
C ALA A 780 9.59 5.44 -79.91
N SER A 781 8.29 5.55 -80.21
CA SER A 781 7.79 6.24 -81.41
C SER A 781 8.24 7.70 -81.45
N ALA A 782 8.09 8.45 -80.35
CA ALA A 782 8.54 9.82 -80.24
C ALA A 782 10.07 9.97 -80.19
N LYS A 783 10.82 8.97 -79.74
CA LYS A 783 12.29 8.92 -79.83
C LYS A 783 12.73 8.67 -81.26
N THR A 784 12.07 7.79 -82.01
CA THR A 784 12.30 7.62 -83.45
C THR A 784 11.93 8.90 -84.21
N ALA A 785 10.79 9.52 -83.89
CA ALA A 785 10.37 10.78 -84.47
C ALA A 785 11.34 11.93 -84.13
N ALA A 786 11.77 12.03 -82.88
CA ALA A 786 12.70 13.06 -82.43
C ALA A 786 14.16 12.74 -82.82
N ASN A 787 14.54 11.50 -83.08
CA ASN A 787 15.81 11.16 -83.73
C ASN A 787 15.75 11.53 -85.22
N ALA A 788 14.61 11.33 -85.87
CA ALA A 788 14.39 11.77 -87.24
C ALA A 788 14.40 13.31 -87.33
N ALA A 789 13.62 14.02 -86.52
CA ALA A 789 13.65 15.47 -86.44
C ALA A 789 14.99 16.01 -85.96
N LYS A 790 15.62 15.45 -84.91
CA LYS A 790 16.97 15.83 -84.50
C LYS A 790 17.98 15.55 -85.61
N SER A 791 17.86 14.48 -86.39
CA SER A 791 18.72 14.23 -87.55
C SER A 791 18.39 15.17 -88.71
N ALA A 792 17.16 15.70 -88.79
CA ALA A 792 16.75 16.74 -89.72
C ALA A 792 17.21 18.14 -89.29
N ASP A 793 17.27 18.40 -87.98
CA ASP A 793 17.72 19.64 -87.35
C ASP A 793 19.22 19.69 -87.26
N ILE A 794 19.89 18.60 -86.92
CA ILE A 794 21.31 18.37 -87.22
C ILE A 794 21.48 18.61 -88.71
N ALA A 795 20.71 17.98 -89.59
CA ALA A 795 20.86 18.26 -91.01
C ALA A 795 20.65 19.74 -91.43
N ALA A 796 19.81 20.51 -90.73
CA ALA A 796 19.58 21.93 -90.98
C ALA A 796 20.48 22.88 -90.18
N THR A 797 21.08 22.41 -89.10
CA THR A 797 21.92 23.17 -88.15
C THR A 797 23.37 22.82 -88.39
N ASP A 798 23.77 21.56 -88.56
CA ASP A 798 24.99 21.22 -89.29
C ASP A 798 25.04 22.00 -90.60
N ALA A 799 23.92 22.25 -91.30
CA ALA A 799 23.93 23.13 -92.46
C ALA A 799 23.94 24.65 -92.15
N ALA A 800 23.14 25.15 -91.20
CA ALA A 800 23.04 26.57 -90.88
C ALA A 800 24.14 27.10 -89.93
N SER A 801 24.64 26.26 -89.04
CA SER A 801 25.94 26.36 -88.37
C SER A 801 27.07 26.13 -89.37
N SER A 802 27.02 25.21 -90.35
CA SER A 802 28.02 25.27 -91.43
C SER A 802 28.04 26.66 -92.10
N ALA A 803 26.88 27.19 -92.42
CA ALA A 803 26.75 28.55 -92.95
C ALA A 803 27.25 29.64 -91.99
N ALA A 804 26.92 29.54 -90.71
CA ALA A 804 27.18 30.55 -89.69
C ALA A 804 28.57 30.38 -89.07
N ASP A 805 28.96 29.21 -88.56
CA ASP A 805 30.31 28.87 -88.10
C ASP A 805 31.35 29.25 -89.14
N ALA A 806 31.14 28.96 -90.43
CA ALA A 806 32.12 29.34 -91.45
C ALA A 806 32.20 30.87 -91.67
N THR A 807 31.07 31.58 -91.55
CA THR A 807 31.06 33.06 -91.61
C THR A 807 31.68 33.67 -90.35
N LEU A 808 31.24 33.24 -89.17
CA LEU A 808 31.61 33.72 -87.83
C LEU A 808 33.05 33.35 -87.45
N SER A 809 33.56 32.22 -87.95
CA SER A 809 34.96 31.84 -87.80
C SER A 809 35.91 32.81 -88.52
N SER A 810 35.42 33.57 -89.51
CA SER A 810 36.20 34.65 -90.13
C SER A 810 36.39 35.86 -89.21
N GLU A 811 35.58 35.98 -88.16
CA GLU A 811 35.36 37.24 -87.44
C GLU A 811 35.81 37.12 -85.98
N MET A 812 35.28 36.14 -85.24
CA MET A 812 35.66 35.87 -83.84
C MET A 812 37.18 35.74 -83.67
N ALA A 813 37.81 35.04 -84.61
CA ALA A 813 39.21 34.66 -84.53
C ALA A 813 40.19 35.82 -84.60
N GLN A 814 39.81 36.96 -85.19
CA GLN A 814 40.64 38.18 -85.17
C GLN A 814 40.58 38.90 -83.81
N VAL A 815 39.42 38.83 -83.13
CA VAL A 815 39.12 39.62 -81.92
C VAL A 815 39.73 39.00 -80.67
N HIS A 816 39.81 37.68 -80.64
CA HIS A 816 40.01 36.92 -79.41
C HIS A 816 41.47 36.87 -78.92
N ALA A 817 42.47 37.15 -79.76
CA ALA A 817 43.89 37.12 -79.36
C ALA A 817 44.32 38.25 -78.44
N SER A 818 43.93 39.48 -78.79
CA SER A 818 44.28 40.68 -78.02
C SER A 818 43.56 40.77 -76.67
N SER A 819 42.61 39.87 -76.41
CA SER A 819 41.62 39.98 -75.35
C SER A 819 42.10 39.56 -73.96
N ALA A 820 42.99 38.55 -73.90
CA ALA A 820 43.18 37.76 -72.68
C ALA A 820 44.44 38.06 -71.86
N TRP A 821 45.57 38.39 -72.49
CA TRP A 821 46.84 38.56 -71.77
C TRP A 821 46.79 39.67 -70.70
N LEU A 822 45.85 40.61 -70.79
CA LEU A 822 45.71 41.76 -69.92
C LEU A 822 45.27 41.44 -68.48
N SER A 823 44.39 40.46 -68.27
CA SER A 823 43.61 40.37 -67.02
C SER A 823 44.07 39.30 -66.02
N ALA A 824 45.07 38.49 -66.38
CA ALA A 824 45.63 37.50 -65.45
C ALA A 824 46.43 38.09 -64.28
N ASP A 825 46.95 39.31 -64.45
CA ASP A 825 47.80 39.97 -63.47
C ASP A 825 47.01 40.55 -62.29
N GLN A 826 45.85 41.16 -62.59
CA GLN A 826 45.05 41.96 -61.65
C GLN A 826 44.47 41.13 -60.49
N ALA A 827 44.09 39.88 -60.75
CA ALA A 827 43.49 38.98 -59.76
C ALA A 827 44.40 38.70 -58.56
N ARG A 828 45.70 38.47 -58.81
CA ARG A 828 46.59 37.77 -57.87
C ARG A 828 46.93 38.58 -56.61
N GLN A 829 46.76 39.90 -56.67
CA GLN A 829 47.17 40.81 -55.59
C GLN A 829 46.17 40.82 -54.42
N SER A 830 44.87 40.67 -54.70
CA SER A 830 43.81 40.91 -53.72
C SER A 830 43.66 39.78 -52.70
N ALA A 831 43.95 38.53 -53.10
CA ALA A 831 43.87 37.35 -52.24
C ALA A 831 44.73 37.42 -50.97
N ILE A 832 45.89 38.07 -51.06
CA ILE A 832 46.94 38.02 -50.01
C ILE A 832 46.56 38.86 -48.77
N ALA A 833 45.73 39.88 -48.94
CA ALA A 833 45.35 40.76 -47.84
C ALA A 833 44.29 40.14 -46.91
N ALA A 834 43.35 39.38 -47.48
CA ALA A 834 42.18 38.85 -46.79
C ALA A 834 42.50 37.89 -45.64
N GLY A 835 43.47 36.99 -45.85
CA GLY A 835 43.78 35.89 -44.92
C GLY A 835 44.39 36.29 -43.57
N LYS A 836 44.60 37.58 -43.30
CA LYS A 836 45.20 38.06 -42.04
C LYS A 836 44.18 38.38 -40.96
N ASP A 837 43.04 38.95 -41.33
CA ASP A 837 42.01 39.32 -40.35
C ASP A 837 41.25 38.09 -39.80
N ALA A 838 41.20 37.02 -40.59
CA ALA A 838 40.69 35.69 -40.21
C ALA A 838 41.29 35.14 -38.90
N ALA A 839 42.59 35.32 -38.70
CA ALA A 839 43.35 34.59 -37.68
C ALA A 839 43.13 35.12 -36.24
N GLU A 840 42.98 36.43 -36.06
CA GLU A 840 42.78 37.04 -34.73
C GLU A 840 41.34 36.88 -34.23
N ALA A 841 40.35 36.75 -35.13
CA ALA A 841 38.94 36.58 -34.77
C ALA A 841 38.71 35.32 -33.92
N LEU A 842 39.30 34.20 -34.34
CA LEU A 842 39.13 32.88 -33.71
C LEU A 842 39.68 32.81 -32.27
N LYS A 843 40.68 33.64 -31.96
CA LYS A 843 41.36 33.69 -30.65
C LYS A 843 40.46 34.25 -29.54
N ALA A 844 39.52 35.13 -29.88
CA ALA A 844 38.60 35.70 -28.90
C ALA A 844 37.51 34.71 -28.44
N SER A 845 37.04 33.84 -29.35
CA SER A 845 36.02 32.81 -29.08
C SER A 845 36.35 31.95 -27.85
N THR A 846 37.58 31.44 -27.79
CA THR A 846 37.99 30.39 -26.84
C THR A 846 38.04 30.87 -25.38
N GLU A 847 38.24 32.18 -25.14
CA GLU A 847 38.39 32.72 -23.79
C GLU A 847 37.07 32.78 -23.00
N ALA A 848 35.92 33.07 -23.63
CA ALA A 848 34.64 33.16 -22.92
C ALA A 848 34.11 31.80 -22.44
N PHE A 849 34.25 30.76 -23.27
CA PHE A 849 33.73 29.41 -22.98
C PHE A 849 34.26 28.83 -21.66
N THR A 850 35.47 29.24 -21.26
CA THR A 850 36.13 28.78 -20.03
C THR A 850 35.45 29.28 -18.75
N VAL A 851 34.69 30.39 -18.80
CA VAL A 851 34.10 31.02 -17.60
C VAL A 851 32.84 30.28 -17.11
N ALA A 852 32.01 29.81 -18.04
CA ALA A 852 30.70 29.23 -17.75
C ALA A 852 30.74 28.02 -16.80
N VAL A 853 31.71 27.12 -17.04
CA VAL A 853 31.75 25.78 -16.44
C VAL A 853 32.01 25.82 -14.93
N THR A 854 32.67 26.85 -14.42
CA THR A 854 33.14 26.90 -13.02
C THR A 854 32.02 27.07 -11.99
N LYS A 855 30.91 27.73 -12.35
CA LYS A 855 29.93 28.22 -11.37
C LYS A 855 28.88 27.20 -10.90
N LYS A 856 28.61 26.13 -11.66
CA LYS A 856 27.47 25.22 -11.42
C LYS A 856 27.67 24.20 -10.27
N ARG A 857 28.66 24.40 -9.38
CA ARG A 857 29.19 23.33 -8.50
C ARG A 857 29.00 23.56 -7.00
N GLN A 858 28.19 24.54 -6.58
CA GLN A 858 28.16 25.05 -5.20
C GLN A 858 26.82 24.91 -4.43
N GLU A 859 25.70 24.49 -5.05
CA GLU A 859 24.36 24.70 -4.47
C GLU A 859 23.69 23.50 -3.74
N GLU A 860 24.24 22.28 -3.79
CA GLU A 860 23.51 21.04 -3.41
C GLU A 860 23.52 20.65 -1.91
N GLU A 861 24.35 21.25 -1.04
CA GLU A 861 24.71 20.62 0.25
C GLU A 861 23.73 20.86 1.43
N ALA A 862 22.88 21.89 1.37
CA ALA A 862 22.25 22.47 2.58
C ALA A 862 21.08 21.69 3.23
N ARG A 863 20.45 20.72 2.55
CA ARG A 863 19.03 20.37 2.79
C ARG A 863 18.72 19.31 3.88
N ARG A 864 19.63 18.99 4.82
CA ARG A 864 19.68 17.65 5.48
C ARG A 864 19.45 17.55 7.01
N LYS A 865 18.99 18.58 7.75
CA LYS A 865 19.35 18.70 9.21
C LYS A 865 18.27 18.90 10.30
N ALA A 866 16.94 18.85 10.07
CA ALA A 866 15.94 19.27 11.08
C ALA A 866 14.75 18.29 11.29
N ALA A 867 14.81 17.35 12.25
CA ALA A 867 13.76 16.31 12.42
C ALA A 867 13.72 15.47 13.74
N VAL A 868 13.93 16.00 14.97
CA VAL A 868 14.20 15.13 16.17
C VAL A 868 13.41 15.41 17.49
N GLU A 869 12.80 16.57 17.72
CA GLU A 869 12.76 17.19 19.08
C GLU A 869 11.56 16.89 20.03
N ASP A 870 10.59 16.03 19.68
CA ASP A 870 9.18 16.20 20.15
C ASP A 870 8.57 15.09 21.06
N LYS A 871 9.17 14.67 22.21
CA LYS A 871 8.76 13.37 22.84
C LYS A 871 8.67 13.08 24.39
N GLU A 872 8.75 13.99 25.38
CA GLU A 872 8.99 13.58 26.81
C GLU A 872 8.04 14.19 27.92
N LYS A 873 7.16 13.40 28.62
CA LYS A 873 6.10 13.82 29.64
C LYS A 873 5.68 12.72 30.69
N ASN A 874 4.87 13.00 31.76
CA ASN A 874 4.62 12.14 32.99
C ASN A 874 3.17 12.11 33.65
N GLU A 875 2.95 11.38 34.78
CA GLU A 875 1.65 11.09 35.51
C GLU A 875 1.71 10.95 37.10
N ASP A 876 0.58 10.65 37.82
CA ASP A 876 0.35 10.44 39.33
C ASP A 876 -1.10 9.84 39.65
N GLY A 877 -1.59 9.19 40.75
CA GLY A 877 -1.19 8.74 42.13
C GLY A 877 -2.39 8.40 43.12
N ARG A 878 -2.14 8.13 44.44
CA ARG A 878 -3.04 8.21 45.69
C ARG A 878 -4.07 7.06 46.13
N ARG A 879 -4.25 6.76 47.46
CA ARG A 879 -5.36 5.93 48.12
C ARG A 879 -5.60 6.06 49.70
N ALA A 880 -5.88 4.99 50.50
CA ALA A 880 -6.04 4.79 52.00
C ALA A 880 -7.34 5.16 52.83
N ARG A 881 -8.27 4.22 53.22
CA ARG A 881 -9.48 4.54 54.08
C ARG A 881 -10.55 3.51 54.67
N GLU A 882 -10.38 2.20 54.87
CA GLU A 882 -11.58 1.28 55.01
C GLU A 882 -11.95 0.68 56.42
N LEU A 883 -13.23 0.84 56.88
CA LEU A 883 -13.71 0.73 58.30
C LEU A 883 -15.19 0.22 58.56
N TYR A 884 -15.54 0.05 59.85
CA TYR A 884 -16.80 -0.01 60.69
C TYR A 884 -17.88 -1.15 60.65
N ARG A 885 -17.83 -2.20 61.53
CA ARG A 885 -18.66 -3.45 61.49
C ARG A 885 -18.82 -4.35 62.77
N CYS A 886 -19.78 -4.14 63.70
CA CYS A 886 -20.28 -5.27 64.54
C CYS A 886 -21.80 -5.34 64.86
N GLY A 887 -22.64 -4.47 64.29
CA GLY A 887 -24.01 -4.86 63.93
C GLY A 887 -25.14 -4.18 64.70
N GLN A 888 -25.38 -4.54 65.97
CA GLN A 888 -26.28 -3.72 66.78
C GLN A 888 -25.51 -2.44 67.08
N GLY A 889 -26.00 -1.24 66.71
CA GLY A 889 -25.31 0.07 66.86
C GLY A 889 -25.03 0.49 68.31
N ILE A 890 -25.25 -0.48 69.18
CA ILE A 890 -24.86 -0.55 70.54
C ILE A 890 -23.42 -1.31 70.57
N VAL A 891 -22.61 -1.49 69.40
CA VAL A 891 -21.12 -1.97 69.07
C VAL A 891 -20.42 -1.88 67.56
N PRO A 892 -19.04 -2.01 67.24
CA PRO A 892 -18.25 -1.79 65.90
C PRO A 892 -16.92 -2.66 65.39
N CYS A 893 -16.26 -2.51 64.14
CA CYS A 893 -14.84 -2.99 63.58
C CYS A 893 -14.36 -2.82 62.01
N ASP A 894 -13.09 -3.05 61.45
CA ASP A 894 -12.45 -2.33 60.21
C ASP A 894 -11.35 -2.94 59.15
N PRO A 895 -11.39 -2.90 57.74
CA PRO A 895 -10.21 -3.05 56.72
C PRO A 895 -10.24 -2.71 55.10
N TYR A 896 -9.10 -2.49 54.28
CA TYR A 896 -8.78 -2.77 52.74
C TYR A 896 -7.96 -1.76 51.71
N GLU A 897 -7.43 -2.11 50.44
CA GLU A 897 -6.48 -1.33 49.45
C GLU A 897 -6.30 -1.61 47.82
N TYR A 898 -5.41 -0.90 46.98
CA TYR A 898 -4.63 -1.19 45.64
C TYR A 898 -4.56 -0.34 44.22
N THR A 899 -3.74 -0.67 43.12
CA THR A 899 -3.14 0.15 41.90
C THR A 899 -2.99 -0.52 40.41
N ARG A 900 -2.43 -0.16 39.15
CA ARG A 900 -1.57 0.86 38.29
C ARG A 900 -1.49 0.66 36.65
N TRP A 901 -0.74 1.42 35.73
CA TRP A 901 -0.72 1.37 34.15
C TRP A 901 0.58 1.74 33.22
N CYS A 902 0.59 1.90 31.82
CA CYS A 902 1.77 2.14 30.80
C CYS A 902 1.54 2.59 29.23
N MET A 903 2.56 2.86 28.30
CA MET A 903 2.50 3.56 26.89
C MET A 903 3.46 3.13 25.63
N GLN A 904 3.60 3.85 24.43
CA GLN A 904 4.30 3.42 23.09
C GLN A 904 5.02 4.40 21.98
N SER A 905 4.92 4.22 20.59
CA SER A 905 5.98 4.51 19.49
C SER A 905 5.63 5.01 17.98
N PRO A 906 6.61 5.33 17.01
CA PRO A 906 6.46 6.08 15.67
C PRO A 906 7.15 5.57 14.29
N VAL A 907 7.09 6.29 13.10
CA VAL A 907 7.53 5.90 11.66
C VAL A 907 7.92 7.06 10.63
N ASN A 908 8.75 6.86 9.52
CA ASN A 908 8.97 7.73 8.27
C ASN A 908 9.73 7.04 7.02
N CYS A 909 9.74 7.53 5.72
CA CYS A 909 10.54 6.94 4.55
C CYS A 909 10.99 7.67 3.18
N GLN A 910 10.24 7.72 2.02
CA GLN A 910 10.69 7.33 0.61
C GLN A 910 10.24 8.20 -0.64
N ILE A 911 11.09 9.09 -1.24
CA ILE A 911 10.69 10.10 -2.30
C ILE A 911 11.59 10.16 -3.59
N LEU A 912 12.56 9.25 -3.79
CA LEU A 912 13.72 9.44 -4.70
C LEU A 912 13.62 8.93 -6.18
N GLU A 913 12.46 8.89 -6.85
CA GLU A 913 12.31 8.20 -8.17
C GLU A 913 12.31 9.09 -9.45
N ASN A 914 12.42 10.42 -9.35
CA ASN A 914 12.10 11.33 -10.48
C ASN A 914 13.27 11.73 -11.42
N GLY A 915 14.40 11.04 -11.42
CA GLY A 915 15.60 11.40 -12.21
C GLY A 915 15.51 11.18 -13.74
N ARG A 916 14.32 11.21 -14.35
CA ARG A 916 14.07 10.63 -15.68
C ARG A 916 13.96 11.63 -16.85
N GLU A 917 13.75 12.92 -16.57
CA GLU A 917 13.39 13.91 -17.60
C GLU A 917 14.59 14.59 -18.26
N ILE A 918 15.74 14.66 -17.60
CA ILE A 918 16.96 15.34 -18.09
C ILE A 918 17.57 14.65 -19.33
N GLY A 919 17.30 13.35 -19.52
CA GLY A 919 17.73 12.61 -20.72
C GLY A 919 17.17 13.15 -22.04
N ALA A 920 16.07 13.93 -21.99
CA ALA A 920 15.44 14.51 -23.19
C ALA A 920 16.23 15.67 -23.83
N ALA A 921 17.24 16.23 -23.15
CA ALA A 921 18.00 17.39 -23.65
C ALA A 921 19.17 17.02 -24.58
N LEU A 922 19.84 15.89 -24.34
CA LEU A 922 21.11 15.54 -25.02
C LEU A 922 20.94 14.91 -26.41
N ASP A 923 19.81 14.24 -26.68
CA ASP A 923 19.56 13.64 -28.01
C ASP A 923 19.39 14.72 -29.11
N LYS A 924 18.99 15.95 -28.74
CA LYS A 924 18.60 17.00 -29.70
C LYS A 924 19.77 17.82 -30.27
N SER A 925 20.82 18.09 -29.50
CA SER A 925 22.04 18.70 -30.04
C SER A 925 22.74 17.74 -31.01
N MET A 926 22.76 16.45 -30.64
CA MET A 926 23.32 15.37 -31.45
C MET A 926 22.45 15.00 -32.66
N GLU A 927 21.32 15.66 -32.93
CA GLU A 927 20.54 15.51 -34.18
C GLU A 927 20.84 16.60 -35.22
N ILE A 928 21.20 17.82 -34.83
CA ILE A 928 21.56 18.88 -35.78
C ILE A 928 22.87 18.55 -36.51
N THR A 929 23.85 18.00 -35.79
CA THR A 929 25.09 17.52 -36.40
C THR A 929 24.79 16.46 -37.48
N LYS A 930 23.93 15.47 -37.14
CA LYS A 930 23.53 14.33 -37.99
C LYS A 930 22.89 14.72 -39.32
N GLU A 931 22.31 15.92 -39.44
CA GLU A 931 21.54 16.28 -40.63
C GLU A 931 22.41 16.71 -41.81
N LEU A 932 23.68 17.07 -41.54
CA LEU A 932 24.70 17.13 -42.59
C LEU A 932 25.27 15.72 -42.93
N ALA A 933 25.03 14.70 -42.10
CA ALA A 933 25.87 13.52 -41.98
C ALA A 933 25.39 12.20 -42.64
N GLY A 934 24.09 11.92 -42.64
CA GLY A 934 23.48 10.79 -43.37
C GLY A 934 23.86 9.35 -42.92
N LEU A 935 23.03 8.70 -42.08
CA LEU A 935 23.32 7.36 -41.51
C LEU A 935 22.14 6.35 -41.49
N GLY A 936 21.13 6.49 -42.37
CA GLY A 936 19.83 5.82 -42.23
C GLY A 936 19.72 4.30 -42.58
N GLN A 937 20.62 3.73 -43.37
CA GLN A 937 20.41 2.42 -44.02
C GLN A 937 21.13 1.25 -43.32
N LEU A 938 20.60 0.64 -42.24
CA LEU A 938 21.31 -0.46 -41.55
C LEU A 938 20.49 -1.60 -40.90
N GLU A 939 19.23 -1.43 -40.49
CA GLU A 939 18.51 -2.50 -39.71
C GLU A 939 18.04 -3.69 -40.57
N ALA A 940 17.70 -3.47 -41.83
CA ALA A 940 17.02 -4.42 -42.72
C ALA A 940 17.58 -5.85 -42.77
N CYS A 941 18.87 -6.07 -42.51
CA CYS A 941 19.50 -7.38 -42.75
C CYS A 941 19.21 -8.39 -41.64
N LEU A 942 18.78 -7.92 -40.47
CA LEU A 942 18.96 -8.68 -39.24
C LEU A 942 17.79 -9.63 -38.89
N GLN A 943 16.68 -9.56 -39.62
CA GLN A 943 15.53 -10.46 -39.44
C GLN A 943 15.48 -11.60 -40.48
N ASP A 944 15.23 -11.32 -41.75
CA ASP A 944 14.84 -12.36 -42.74
C ASP A 944 15.98 -13.19 -43.35
N LYS A 945 17.23 -12.72 -43.29
CA LYS A 945 18.44 -13.43 -43.77
C LYS A 945 18.43 -14.00 -45.20
N ASN A 946 17.48 -13.61 -46.06
CA ASN A 946 17.54 -13.94 -47.49
C ASN A 946 18.50 -12.99 -48.24
N PHE A 947 19.12 -13.49 -49.32
CA PHE A 947 20.28 -12.82 -49.92
C PHE A 947 19.94 -11.55 -50.71
N ALA A 948 18.73 -11.45 -51.27
CA ALA A 948 18.28 -10.24 -51.96
C ALA A 948 17.92 -9.12 -50.96
N SER A 949 17.29 -9.49 -49.83
CA SER A 949 17.14 -8.57 -48.70
C SER A 949 18.50 -8.05 -48.23
N CYS A 950 19.53 -8.90 -48.12
CA CYS A 950 20.85 -8.50 -47.61
C CYS A 950 21.89 -7.95 -48.60
N ALA A 951 21.55 -7.57 -49.84
CA ALA A 951 22.55 -7.09 -50.82
C ALA A 951 22.02 -6.30 -52.06
N ILE A 952 21.33 -5.16 -51.97
CA ILE A 952 21.35 -4.07 -50.99
C ILE A 952 19.89 -3.69 -50.74
N LEU A 953 19.29 -4.14 -49.63
CA LEU A 953 17.93 -3.79 -49.28
C LEU A 953 17.68 -3.57 -47.77
N VAL A 954 18.61 -3.45 -46.83
CA VAL A 954 20.09 -3.51 -46.68
C VAL A 954 20.98 -2.54 -47.47
N GLY A 955 20.62 -1.26 -47.66
CA GLY A 955 19.30 -0.63 -47.57
C GLY A 955 18.58 -0.60 -46.20
N GLU A 956 17.25 -0.54 -46.27
CA GLU A 956 16.42 0.25 -45.36
C GLU A 956 15.34 -0.55 -44.62
N VAL A 957 15.54 -0.70 -43.31
CA VAL A 957 14.49 -0.81 -42.29
C VAL A 957 14.97 0.05 -41.11
N LEU A 958 14.07 0.44 -40.20
CA LEU A 958 14.35 1.29 -39.04
C LEU A 958 14.45 0.48 -37.73
N VAL A 959 15.35 0.93 -36.82
CA VAL A 959 15.46 0.69 -35.35
C VAL A 959 16.57 -0.19 -34.72
N GLY A 960 17.38 -0.92 -35.48
CA GLY A 960 18.24 -2.01 -34.96
C GLY A 960 19.42 -1.66 -34.04
N ALA A 961 20.08 -0.52 -34.24
CA ALA A 961 21.18 -0.09 -33.37
C ALA A 961 20.69 0.68 -32.13
N LYS A 962 19.57 1.41 -32.23
CA LYS A 962 18.82 1.86 -31.03
C LYS A 962 18.39 0.63 -30.21
N VAL A 963 18.00 -0.48 -30.84
CA VAL A 963 17.76 -1.78 -30.16
C VAL A 963 18.99 -2.36 -29.43
N LYS A 964 20.24 -2.00 -29.76
CA LYS A 964 21.42 -2.48 -29.00
C LYS A 964 21.80 -1.60 -27.81
N ALA A 965 21.49 -0.29 -27.85
CA ALA A 965 21.39 0.53 -26.65
C ALA A 965 20.25 -0.01 -25.74
N LEU A 966 19.04 -0.13 -26.31
CA LEU A 966 17.84 -0.73 -25.71
C LEU A 966 17.92 -2.26 -25.47
N LYS A 967 19.11 -2.87 -25.52
CA LYS A 967 19.32 -4.23 -25.02
C LYS A 967 20.35 -4.31 -23.90
N LYS A 968 21.51 -3.65 -24.01
CA LYS A 968 22.47 -3.68 -22.89
C LYS A 968 21.99 -2.89 -21.67
N ALA A 969 21.24 -1.79 -21.88
CA ALA A 969 20.53 -1.10 -20.79
C ALA A 969 19.29 -1.89 -20.33
N TYR A 970 18.52 -2.48 -21.25
CA TYR A 970 17.24 -3.13 -20.95
C TYR A 970 17.36 -4.50 -20.27
N ASP A 971 18.35 -5.32 -20.63
CA ASP A 971 18.62 -6.58 -19.93
C ASP A 971 19.20 -6.32 -18.52
N SER A 972 19.95 -5.23 -18.33
CA SER A 972 20.40 -4.75 -17.02
C SER A 972 19.21 -4.29 -16.14
N LEU A 973 18.24 -3.57 -16.75
CA LEU A 973 16.93 -3.24 -16.17
C LEU A 973 16.10 -4.48 -15.75
N LYS A 974 16.39 -5.65 -16.33
CA LYS A 974 15.58 -6.88 -16.15
C LYS A 974 16.09 -7.78 -15.03
N LEU A 975 17.40 -7.78 -14.75
CA LEU A 975 18.01 -8.64 -13.74
C LEU A 975 17.78 -8.09 -12.31
N LEU A 976 17.89 -6.77 -12.10
CA LEU A 976 17.52 -6.13 -10.83
C LEU A 976 16.04 -6.35 -10.45
N LYS A 977 15.15 -6.50 -11.45
CA LYS A 977 13.70 -6.59 -11.23
C LYS A 977 13.22 -7.97 -10.73
N ARG A 978 14.09 -8.99 -10.67
CA ARG A 978 13.74 -10.35 -10.20
C ARG A 978 14.05 -10.65 -8.73
N GLY A 979 14.89 -9.87 -8.05
CA GLY A 979 15.24 -10.11 -6.63
C GLY A 979 14.13 -9.75 -5.64
N CYS A 980 13.31 -8.73 -5.95
CA CYS A 980 12.45 -8.05 -4.96
C CYS A 980 11.06 -8.69 -4.74
N LYS A 981 10.94 -10.03 -4.75
CA LYS A 981 9.66 -10.72 -4.46
C LYS A 981 9.72 -11.85 -3.44
N VAL A 982 10.85 -12.05 -2.75
CA VAL A 982 11.02 -13.06 -1.68
C VAL A 982 11.68 -12.43 -0.45
N ALA A 983 11.06 -11.37 0.10
CA ALA A 983 11.53 -10.67 1.30
C ALA A 983 10.36 -10.03 2.10
N SER A 984 9.31 -10.81 2.38
CA SER A 984 8.13 -10.37 3.16
C SER A 984 8.06 -11.04 4.54
N LYS A 985 9.16 -10.96 5.30
CA LYS A 985 9.25 -11.23 6.75
C LYS A 985 10.40 -10.40 7.32
N SER A 986 10.26 -9.96 8.57
CA SER A 986 11.12 -9.02 9.30
C SER A 986 11.39 -7.66 8.60
N THR A 987 10.89 -6.59 9.22
CA THR A 987 11.47 -5.24 9.17
C THR A 987 12.96 -5.27 9.58
N PRO A 988 13.80 -4.28 9.21
CA PRO A 988 13.46 -2.92 8.78
C PRO A 988 14.18 -2.39 7.52
N ARG A 989 13.99 -1.08 7.27
CA ARG A 989 14.73 -0.14 6.39
C ARG A 989 14.28 0.03 4.93
N THR A 990 14.03 1.31 4.62
CA THR A 990 14.35 2.04 3.36
C THR A 990 13.91 1.44 2.02
N ALA A 991 12.80 2.00 1.53
CA ALA A 991 12.77 2.82 0.32
C ALA A 991 13.24 2.25 -1.05
N SER A 992 12.28 2.14 -1.97
CA SER A 992 12.49 2.24 -3.42
C SER A 992 13.37 3.46 -3.78
N SER A 993 14.15 3.46 -4.86
CA SER A 993 13.62 3.50 -6.25
C SER A 993 14.71 3.29 -7.33
N MET A 994 14.35 3.26 -8.63
CA MET A 994 15.16 2.63 -9.69
C MET A 994 15.75 3.56 -10.80
N SER A 995 16.99 3.25 -11.24
CA SER A 995 17.63 3.57 -12.56
C SER A 995 18.18 5.01 -12.78
N ALA A 996 19.18 5.33 -13.63
CA ALA A 996 20.01 4.57 -14.60
C ALA A 996 21.40 5.25 -14.90
N ASP A 997 22.14 4.77 -15.93
CA ASP A 997 23.61 4.90 -16.13
C ASP A 997 24.21 6.09 -16.95
N LEU A 998 25.40 6.56 -16.51
CA LEU A 998 26.71 6.80 -17.23
C LEU A 998 26.89 7.69 -18.52
N PRO A 999 28.14 8.11 -18.88
CA PRO A 999 28.47 9.16 -19.88
C PRO A 999 29.18 8.66 -21.16
N CYS A 1000 29.65 9.55 -22.07
CA CYS A 1000 30.92 9.43 -22.84
C CYS A 1000 31.19 10.58 -23.84
N GLY A 1001 32.40 10.60 -24.44
CA GLY A 1001 32.80 11.50 -25.54
C GLY A 1001 34.05 11.06 -26.29
N ALA A 1002 33.94 10.06 -27.18
CA ALA A 1002 34.98 9.64 -28.13
C ALA A 1002 34.32 8.94 -29.34
N HIS A 1003 34.78 9.24 -30.57
CA HIS A 1003 33.96 8.90 -31.74
C HIS A 1003 33.87 7.39 -32.02
N SER A 1004 32.62 6.91 -32.01
CA SER A 1004 32.30 5.49 -32.11
C SER A 1004 31.78 5.08 -33.48
N VAL A 1005 32.08 5.88 -34.52
CA VAL A 1005 31.55 5.70 -35.90
C VAL A 1005 31.80 4.27 -36.40
N PRO A 1006 30.75 3.50 -36.69
CA PRO A 1006 30.91 2.19 -37.31
C PRO A 1006 31.41 2.36 -38.76
N GLY A 1007 32.60 1.80 -39.03
CA GLY A 1007 33.16 1.70 -40.39
C GLY A 1007 34.40 2.56 -40.68
N PHE A 1008 34.95 3.30 -39.71
CA PHE A 1008 36.21 4.04 -39.88
C PHE A 1008 37.25 3.75 -38.76
N PRO A 1009 38.56 3.80 -39.06
CA PRO A 1009 39.15 3.91 -40.40
C PRO A 1009 38.87 2.68 -41.28
N ARG A 1010 38.87 2.88 -42.60
CA ARG A 1010 38.83 1.81 -43.61
C ARG A 1010 40.23 1.37 -44.00
N ASP A 1011 40.33 0.10 -44.38
CA ASP A 1011 41.45 -0.37 -45.19
C ASP A 1011 41.40 0.31 -46.56
N ALA A 1012 42.54 0.83 -47.03
CA ALA A 1012 42.62 1.64 -48.24
C ALA A 1012 42.17 0.88 -49.50
N SER A 1013 42.32 -0.45 -49.55
CA SER A 1013 41.97 -1.29 -50.72
C SER A 1013 40.47 -1.33 -51.09
N LYS A 1014 39.58 -0.69 -50.31
CA LYS A 1014 38.11 -0.85 -50.41
C LYS A 1014 37.34 0.39 -50.84
N ILE A 1015 37.96 1.32 -51.58
CA ILE A 1015 37.30 2.52 -52.12
C ILE A 1015 37.53 2.63 -53.63
N LYS A 1016 36.46 2.92 -54.38
CA LYS A 1016 36.44 3.17 -55.83
C LYS A 1016 35.47 4.32 -56.15
N SER A 1017 35.58 4.86 -57.35
CA SER A 1017 34.80 5.98 -57.88
C SER A 1017 33.29 5.80 -57.73
N GLY A 1018 32.61 6.89 -57.35
CA GLY A 1018 31.16 6.97 -57.22
C GLY A 1018 30.77 8.09 -56.25
N PRO A 1019 29.78 8.96 -56.58
CA PRO A 1019 29.45 10.13 -55.77
C PRO A 1019 28.63 9.76 -54.51
N GLY A 1020 29.29 9.14 -53.54
CA GLY A 1020 28.85 9.12 -52.15
C GLY A 1020 29.47 10.34 -51.45
N ASP A 1021 28.64 11.23 -50.91
CA ASP A 1021 29.10 12.55 -50.49
C ASP A 1021 30.15 12.45 -49.37
N CYS A 1022 31.38 12.87 -49.67
CA CYS A 1022 32.43 12.88 -48.66
C CYS A 1022 32.11 13.93 -47.57
N GLN A 1023 31.35 14.98 -47.90
CA GLN A 1023 30.80 15.97 -46.96
C GLN A 1023 30.07 15.24 -45.81
N ALA A 1024 29.10 14.40 -46.15
CA ALA A 1024 28.35 13.55 -45.23
C ALA A 1024 29.22 12.51 -44.50
N CYS A 1025 30.19 11.90 -45.20
CA CYS A 1025 31.15 10.96 -44.59
C CYS A 1025 31.93 11.58 -43.43
N ALA A 1026 32.37 12.82 -43.59
CA ALA A 1026 33.01 13.59 -42.54
C ALA A 1026 31.97 14.07 -41.52
N GLU A 1027 30.82 14.60 -41.95
CA GLU A 1027 29.79 15.10 -41.01
C GLU A 1027 29.35 14.00 -40.03
N ARG A 1028 29.28 12.73 -40.43
CA ARG A 1028 29.11 11.56 -39.52
C ARG A 1028 30.16 11.43 -38.42
N ILE A 1029 31.40 11.72 -38.78
CA ILE A 1029 32.52 11.69 -37.88
C ILE A 1029 32.40 12.85 -36.89
N ARG A 1030 31.94 14.03 -37.35
CA ARG A 1030 31.64 15.21 -36.52
C ARG A 1030 30.54 14.92 -35.49
N ASP A 1031 29.42 14.31 -35.86
CA ASP A 1031 28.35 14.01 -34.87
C ASP A 1031 28.81 13.07 -33.77
N ASN A 1032 29.63 12.07 -34.14
CA ASN A 1032 30.11 11.07 -33.19
C ASN A 1032 31.28 11.59 -32.35
N LEU A 1033 32.00 12.60 -32.84
CA LEU A 1033 32.92 13.43 -32.06
C LEU A 1033 32.16 14.45 -31.18
N GLY A 1034 30.90 14.73 -31.51
CA GLY A 1034 30.06 15.79 -30.95
C GLY A 1034 30.19 17.13 -31.70
N ASP A 1035 31.39 17.41 -32.21
CA ASP A 1035 31.78 18.63 -32.92
C ASP A 1035 33.02 18.38 -33.81
N GLY A 1036 33.52 19.41 -34.51
CA GLY A 1036 34.73 19.42 -35.34
C GLY A 1036 34.44 19.97 -36.73
N LYS A 1037 35.26 20.91 -37.24
CA LYS A 1037 35.01 21.47 -38.58
C LYS A 1037 35.08 20.34 -39.60
N VAL A 1038 34.02 20.22 -40.41
CA VAL A 1038 34.04 19.33 -41.56
C VAL A 1038 34.66 20.09 -42.71
N VAL A 1039 35.70 19.52 -43.29
CA VAL A 1039 36.51 20.25 -44.25
C VAL A 1039 36.77 19.46 -45.51
N ARG A 1040 36.16 20.02 -46.55
CA ARG A 1040 36.28 19.62 -47.93
C ARG A 1040 37.48 20.33 -48.54
N PHE A 1041 38.45 19.53 -48.96
CA PHE A 1041 39.63 20.01 -49.67
C PHE A 1041 39.65 19.39 -51.06
N SER A 1042 40.08 20.16 -52.05
CA SER A 1042 40.15 19.75 -53.46
C SER A 1042 41.60 19.53 -53.90
N PRO A 1043 41.85 18.69 -54.91
CA PRO A 1043 43.20 18.42 -55.34
C PRO A 1043 43.82 19.64 -56.04
N PRO A 1044 45.12 19.94 -55.84
CA PRO A 1044 45.77 21.09 -56.45
C PRO A 1044 46.01 20.96 -57.96
N VAL A 1045 45.82 19.75 -58.51
CA VAL A 1045 45.69 19.45 -59.94
C VAL A 1045 44.56 18.42 -60.12
N ARG A 1046 44.50 17.66 -61.22
CA ARG A 1046 43.36 16.78 -61.55
C ARG A 1046 43.04 15.68 -60.51
N TYR A 1047 43.94 15.39 -59.57
CA TYR A 1047 43.79 14.46 -58.44
C TYR A 1047 44.87 14.73 -57.36
N PHE A 1048 44.78 14.11 -56.18
CA PHE A 1048 45.57 14.46 -54.96
C PHE A 1048 46.98 13.85 -54.86
N GLY A 1049 47.47 13.14 -55.87
CA GLY A 1049 48.58 12.19 -55.68
C GLY A 1049 48.16 10.98 -54.81
N LYS A 1050 49.11 10.23 -54.25
CA LYS A 1050 48.80 9.07 -53.41
C LYS A 1050 48.45 9.45 -51.96
N TYR A 1051 47.38 8.87 -51.42
CA TYR A 1051 47.08 8.86 -49.99
C TYR A 1051 47.45 7.50 -49.39
N ARG A 1052 48.26 7.46 -48.32
CA ARG A 1052 48.74 6.24 -47.65
C ARG A 1052 49.30 5.19 -48.64
N GLY A 1053 49.89 5.66 -49.75
CA GLY A 1053 50.44 4.84 -50.84
C GLY A 1053 49.47 4.45 -51.98
N GLN A 1054 48.20 4.87 -51.97
CA GLN A 1054 47.22 4.55 -53.02
C GLN A 1054 46.80 5.77 -53.85
N SER A 1055 46.71 5.59 -55.18
CA SER A 1055 46.35 6.69 -56.11
C SER A 1055 44.89 7.15 -55.95
N THR A 1056 44.68 8.46 -56.06
CA THR A 1056 43.38 9.14 -55.99
C THR A 1056 42.84 9.57 -57.35
N GLU A 1057 43.46 9.12 -58.45
CA GLU A 1057 43.11 9.47 -59.84
C GLU A 1057 41.64 9.28 -60.24
N ASN A 1058 40.93 8.39 -59.54
CA ASN A 1058 39.53 8.05 -59.80
C ASN A 1058 38.58 8.61 -58.71
N TRP A 1059 38.92 9.71 -58.06
CA TRP A 1059 38.06 10.36 -57.05
C TRP A 1059 37.21 11.44 -57.73
N ASP A 1060 36.26 10.98 -58.56
CA ASP A 1060 35.41 11.76 -59.49
C ASP A 1060 34.70 12.98 -58.89
N ASN A 1061 34.54 13.02 -57.56
CA ASN A 1061 34.01 14.16 -56.83
C ASN A 1061 34.87 15.43 -56.99
N GLY A 1062 36.17 15.31 -57.25
CA GLY A 1062 37.09 16.45 -57.28
C GLY A 1062 37.37 17.06 -55.90
N TYR A 1063 37.07 16.33 -54.83
CA TYR A 1063 37.37 16.69 -53.45
C TYR A 1063 37.43 15.44 -52.56
N HIS A 1064 38.10 15.57 -51.42
CA HIS A 1064 37.97 14.68 -50.25
C HIS A 1064 37.52 15.51 -49.07
N VAL A 1065 36.97 14.87 -48.04
CA VAL A 1065 36.50 15.57 -46.84
C VAL A 1065 36.94 14.82 -45.59
N VAL A 1066 37.45 15.58 -44.64
CA VAL A 1066 37.79 15.14 -43.28
C VAL A 1066 36.90 15.87 -42.27
N VAL A 1067 36.89 15.39 -41.04
CA VAL A 1067 36.63 16.26 -39.88
C VAL A 1067 37.96 16.66 -39.28
N VAL A 1068 38.04 17.85 -38.70
CA VAL A 1068 39.05 18.16 -37.71
C VAL A 1068 38.38 18.67 -36.45
N LEU A 1069 38.44 17.87 -35.39
CA LEU A 1069 38.11 18.30 -34.02
C LEU A 1069 39.43 18.42 -33.23
N ASN A 1070 39.55 19.44 -32.38
CA ASN A 1070 40.62 19.55 -31.37
C ASN A 1070 42.04 19.32 -31.93
N GLY A 1071 42.35 19.90 -33.10
CA GLY A 1071 43.68 19.81 -33.74
C GLY A 1071 44.04 18.43 -34.31
N ARG A 1072 43.09 17.49 -34.36
CA ARG A 1072 43.27 16.17 -34.96
C ARG A 1072 42.32 15.95 -36.13
N VAL A 1073 42.87 15.39 -37.21
CA VAL A 1073 42.12 15.00 -38.40
C VAL A 1073 41.48 13.63 -38.14
N TYR A 1074 40.19 13.55 -38.44
CA TYR A 1074 39.37 12.36 -38.40
C TYR A 1074 38.65 12.22 -39.74
N ASP A 1075 39.14 11.36 -40.63
CA ASP A 1075 38.52 11.06 -41.91
C ASP A 1075 38.20 9.55 -42.03
N ALA A 1076 37.87 9.11 -43.25
CA ALA A 1076 37.60 7.71 -43.54
C ALA A 1076 38.78 6.74 -43.31
N PHE A 1077 39.99 7.21 -43.00
CA PHE A 1077 41.25 6.45 -43.00
C PHE A 1077 42.13 6.69 -41.74
N THR A 1078 41.74 7.60 -40.84
CA THR A 1078 42.42 7.87 -39.55
C THR A 1078 41.94 7.01 -38.38
N PRO A 1079 42.79 6.72 -37.38
CA PRO A 1079 42.41 6.01 -36.16
C PRO A 1079 41.33 6.77 -35.34
N LYS A 1080 40.63 6.05 -34.46
CA LYS A 1080 39.50 6.57 -33.66
C LYS A 1080 39.84 7.64 -32.62
N ALA A 1081 41.12 7.92 -32.42
CA ALA A 1081 41.58 9.05 -31.60
C ALA A 1081 41.99 10.25 -32.47
N GLY A 1082 41.86 10.15 -33.80
CA GLY A 1082 42.39 11.07 -34.80
C GLY A 1082 43.90 10.90 -35.00
N GLU A 1083 44.42 11.42 -36.11
CA GLU A 1083 45.83 11.74 -36.26
C GLU A 1083 46.01 13.25 -36.05
N SER A 1084 47.14 13.73 -35.52
CA SER A 1084 47.42 15.17 -35.57
C SER A 1084 47.48 15.64 -37.04
N ILE A 1085 47.19 16.93 -37.28
CA ILE A 1085 47.21 17.49 -38.64
C ILE A 1085 48.58 17.27 -39.33
N ALA A 1086 49.68 17.31 -38.58
CA ALA A 1086 51.02 17.02 -39.08
C ALA A 1086 51.19 15.52 -39.45
N GLU A 1087 50.78 14.59 -38.57
CA GLU A 1087 50.78 13.15 -38.88
C GLU A 1087 49.94 12.87 -40.12
N TYR A 1088 48.71 13.39 -40.18
CA TYR A 1088 47.79 13.18 -41.29
C TYR A 1088 48.37 13.68 -42.61
N LYS A 1089 48.89 14.92 -42.65
CA LYS A 1089 49.53 15.47 -43.86
C LYS A 1089 50.69 14.59 -44.30
N SER A 1090 51.54 14.11 -43.38
CA SER A 1090 52.66 13.19 -43.70
C SER A 1090 52.23 11.85 -44.34
N ARG A 1091 50.94 11.52 -44.36
CA ARG A 1091 50.39 10.32 -45.03
C ARG A 1091 50.06 10.52 -46.51
N TRP A 1092 50.13 11.74 -47.05
CA TRP A 1092 49.89 12.02 -48.47
C TRP A 1092 51.18 12.36 -49.20
N GLU A 1093 51.27 11.93 -50.45
CA GLU A 1093 52.39 12.21 -51.36
C GLU A 1093 52.56 13.72 -51.62
N TYR A 1094 51.47 14.49 -51.55
CA TYR A 1094 51.42 15.95 -51.62
C TYR A 1094 50.69 16.53 -50.39
N GLY A 1095 51.05 16.06 -49.19
CA GLY A 1095 50.37 16.42 -47.94
C GLY A 1095 50.62 17.84 -47.44
N ASP A 1096 51.71 18.46 -47.89
CA ASP A 1096 52.06 19.86 -47.70
C ASP A 1096 51.03 20.81 -48.32
N VAL A 1097 50.57 20.51 -49.54
CA VAL A 1097 49.55 21.29 -50.28
C VAL A 1097 48.11 20.90 -49.95
N ILE A 1098 47.89 19.91 -49.10
CA ILE A 1098 46.56 19.59 -48.57
C ILE A 1098 46.21 20.58 -47.46
N ASN A 1099 45.12 21.32 -47.65
CA ASN A 1099 44.63 22.31 -46.72
C ASN A 1099 43.24 21.92 -46.19
N PHE A 1100 43.12 21.68 -44.88
CA PHE A 1100 41.84 21.41 -44.22
C PHE A 1100 41.10 22.70 -43.85
N GLY A 1101 41.15 23.76 -44.66
CA GLY A 1101 40.28 24.93 -44.55
C GLY A 1101 40.21 25.60 -43.17
N PHE A 1102 41.32 25.54 -42.44
CA PHE A 1102 41.70 26.30 -41.25
C PHE A 1102 43.25 26.31 -41.17
#